data_AF-A0A9E0GPH0-F1
#
_entry.id   AF-A0A9E0GPH0-F1
#
_cell.length_a   1.000
_cell.length_b   1.000
_cell.length_c   1.000
_cell.angle_alpha   90.00
_cell.angle_beta   90.00
_cell.angle_gamma   90.00
#
_symmetry.space_group_name_H-M   'P 1'
#
loop_
_entity.id
_entity.type
_entity.pdbx_description
1 polymer ?
#
loop_
_entity_poly.entity_id
_entity_poly.type
_entity_poly.pdbx_seq_one_letter_code
_entity_poly.pdbx_strand_id
1 'polypeptide(L)'
;MGLLFLCLLLLLLPTPAQAQATQPPATSSDLPIDVVVLLDDSGSMATCFPWPEAGLPFNPPCAFPSPNPPSDPEELRYSAARLLVQLADDTDRVAVLRFDSQVEGVGNLGTLQQVGDATNRNRLVSTLIAPTNYNFRGYTRMDLALEQATALLASVKEPGRSQYILLLTDGEPSQPSGAGLQRPRVEATVQTLRADDVLAFPVVLCNPNAGCAGEFLRARFDQELVREAKTAGDLLQVFSQIFAEIKRDRSVITAPTGDGTIQFTTRPSQAAQQITLITPRGGLAGIDLDGAPVVTAGLLDDPNIELNTVSVSPLPSGAWTVRTTDPSGFTVIQADSYPELLFPPASVADSSASVRYFPAGKPPLIVARGVGPAAGEPLSFNGSVDLAPIGDGNVQAIQLSSEPDEVVLQLGNDTAPLQLVRRYRVEARSDLPAAQVFSPLPSDPGLLDTGKIRLQVGFSAGATVGGLRASVYVTDETDDDQGRGLPVYQANLTCAGALCTDENWEPADGRTYRMVYTVSAQTDTKTGPIRYGDYAETDLVMAPAVYLRGLPATVDLAQIPTEGLPITVMAGTTEEIGRVSGRLVLRRDDTGEVLPTVGTGFTTDVPESGGVEALFRVDGLTNLRPGAYSGELVLEVTDPNGLPMSVSVRPGKILPVTLSVPRPTALLDATTADFGQIAFSSSPSIQLADPALLGVKFEGDPFPITAQMTDSTCTDVTAAGGDAVPAGDGLTLPIRLQRLTPLQPGECSGLISLSGPTEDYDVRPAQIAYRVRVADPEWAVITGDVDFRNLGRAGERATGVLTMRYAGKTPFMVTLADVSATSEIGGDTGPVQLGAEAIEMPLVEVNGPPNADGLYEVPITLVARKAIPKDAWQGSYYAGRLGLSIQGLSGEVRPVSVSFRSPTFLQRYITPWLVPIYSLPWGIITWPLTLLLLLVLVARIRGGGVDEDEPVPVATLHMPTAQDLPAAPAIEVSPAALATESAGGSKWGGGDWGNVWDSAPVGPAASPEPVNGNGNGSPWASGW
;
A
#
# COMPACT_ATOMS: atom_id res chain seq x y z
N MET A 1 -76.23 -15.00 1.49
CA MET A 1 -74.92 -15.39 0.90
C MET A 1 -73.69 -14.93 1.69
N GLY A 2 -73.80 -14.16 2.78
CA GLY A 2 -72.61 -13.71 3.54
C GLY A 2 -71.95 -14.73 4.50
N LEU A 3 -72.70 -15.68 5.07
CA LEU A 3 -72.15 -16.59 6.08
C LEU A 3 -71.33 -17.77 5.53
N LEU A 4 -71.55 -18.21 4.28
CA LEU A 4 -70.80 -19.36 3.73
C LEU A 4 -69.37 -19.01 3.32
N PHE A 5 -69.06 -17.74 3.09
CA PHE A 5 -67.73 -17.29 2.68
C PHE A 5 -66.76 -17.17 3.86
N LEU A 6 -67.26 -16.95 5.07
CA LEU A 6 -66.42 -16.79 6.27
C LEU A 6 -65.87 -18.13 6.79
N CYS A 7 -66.65 -19.22 6.68
CA CYS A 7 -66.17 -20.57 7.06
C CYS A 7 -65.15 -21.16 6.07
N LEU A 8 -65.15 -20.73 4.80
CA LEU A 8 -64.21 -21.27 3.81
C LEU A 8 -62.82 -20.60 3.88
N LEU A 9 -62.73 -19.35 4.36
CA LEU A 9 -61.47 -18.63 4.49
C LEU A 9 -60.67 -19.01 5.76
N LEU A 10 -61.34 -19.52 6.79
CA LEU A 10 -60.73 -19.97 8.06
C LEU A 10 -60.09 -21.38 7.98
N LEU A 11 -60.28 -22.10 6.88
CA LEU A 11 -59.67 -23.41 6.60
C LEU A 11 -58.40 -23.34 5.71
N LEU A 12 -57.91 -22.13 5.43
CA LEU A 12 -56.72 -21.86 4.61
C LEU A 12 -55.60 -21.13 5.37
N LEU A 13 -55.64 -21.14 6.70
CA LEU A 13 -54.44 -20.86 7.49
C LEU A 13 -53.52 -22.08 7.42
N PRO A 14 -52.25 -21.94 6.99
CA PRO A 14 -51.30 -23.02 7.18
C PRO A 14 -51.19 -23.29 8.68
N THR A 15 -51.37 -24.54 9.08
CA THR A 15 -50.87 -24.99 10.37
C THR A 15 -49.40 -24.59 10.44
N PRO A 16 -48.91 -23.99 11.54
CA PRO A 16 -47.48 -23.89 11.72
C PRO A 16 -46.97 -25.31 11.60
N ALA A 17 -46.11 -25.56 10.61
CA ALA A 17 -45.44 -26.83 10.52
C ALA A 17 -44.79 -27.02 11.88
N GLN A 18 -45.23 -28.03 12.63
CA GLN A 18 -44.38 -28.58 13.66
C GLN A 18 -43.12 -28.95 12.89
N ALA A 19 -42.07 -28.17 13.10
CA ALA A 19 -40.75 -28.69 12.96
C ALA A 19 -40.71 -29.87 13.93
N GLN A 20 -41.03 -31.05 13.41
CA GLN A 20 -40.22 -32.20 13.70
C GLN A 20 -38.81 -31.71 13.44
N ALA A 21 -38.16 -31.25 14.51
CA ALA A 21 -36.73 -31.32 14.64
C ALA A 21 -36.44 -32.77 14.30
N THR A 22 -36.09 -32.99 13.04
CA THR A 22 -35.36 -34.16 12.61
C THR A 22 -34.05 -33.97 13.34
N GLN A 23 -34.00 -34.43 14.60
CA GLN A 23 -32.74 -34.65 15.27
C GLN A 23 -31.93 -35.44 14.24
N PRO A 24 -30.78 -34.90 13.77
CA PRO A 24 -29.90 -35.72 12.97
C PRO A 24 -29.68 -36.99 13.79
N PRO A 25 -29.73 -38.18 13.17
CA PRO A 25 -29.53 -39.43 13.90
C PRO A 25 -28.25 -39.26 14.71
N ALA A 26 -28.32 -39.60 16.00
CA ALA A 26 -27.20 -39.50 16.92
C ALA A 26 -26.02 -40.29 16.33
N THR A 27 -25.15 -39.56 15.66
CA THR A 27 -23.93 -40.09 15.09
C THR A 27 -22.96 -40.03 16.25
N SER A 28 -22.79 -41.18 16.90
CA SER A 28 -21.70 -41.40 17.84
C SER A 28 -20.42 -41.04 17.10
N SER A 29 -19.91 -39.85 17.38
CA SER A 29 -18.80 -39.23 16.66
C SER A 29 -17.45 -39.66 17.23
N ASP A 30 -17.42 -40.81 17.88
CA ASP A 30 -16.18 -41.35 18.43
C ASP A 30 -15.37 -41.99 17.31
N LEU A 31 -14.16 -41.49 17.13
CA LEU A 31 -13.31 -41.85 16.02
C LEU A 31 -12.77 -43.27 16.23
N PRO A 32 -12.67 -44.08 15.16
CA PRO A 32 -12.30 -45.48 15.29
C PRO A 32 -10.83 -45.62 15.66
N ILE A 33 -10.53 -46.57 16.54
CA ILE A 33 -9.17 -46.84 17.03
C ILE A 33 -8.59 -48.11 16.40
N ASP A 34 -7.27 -48.25 16.48
CA ASP A 34 -6.55 -49.50 16.20
C ASP A 34 -5.87 -49.99 17.48
N VAL A 35 -6.10 -51.25 17.87
CA VAL A 35 -5.55 -51.82 19.10
C VAL A 35 -4.86 -53.15 18.82
N VAL A 36 -3.60 -53.28 19.24
CA VAL A 36 -2.86 -54.55 19.24
C VAL A 36 -2.69 -55.03 20.68
N VAL A 37 -3.32 -56.17 21.01
CA VAL A 37 -3.10 -56.85 22.29
C VAL A 37 -1.92 -57.82 22.15
N LEU A 38 -0.95 -57.72 23.05
CA LEU A 38 0.19 -58.62 23.16
C LEU A 38 0.01 -59.49 24.40
N LEU A 39 -0.21 -60.78 24.16
CA LEU A 39 -0.37 -61.80 25.20
C LEU A 39 0.96 -62.52 25.40
N ASP A 40 1.56 -62.39 26.58
CA ASP A 40 2.65 -63.25 27.00
C ASP A 40 2.12 -64.69 27.15
N ASP A 41 2.74 -65.63 26.47
CA ASP A 41 2.49 -67.08 26.57
C ASP A 41 3.77 -67.82 26.99
N SER A 42 4.78 -67.10 27.52
CA SER A 42 6.01 -67.70 28.04
C SER A 42 5.74 -68.66 29.21
N GLY A 43 6.71 -69.51 29.51
CA GLY A 43 6.49 -70.64 30.41
C GLY A 43 6.04 -70.27 31.84
N SER A 44 6.38 -69.07 32.34
CA SER A 44 5.98 -68.57 33.67
C SER A 44 4.47 -68.31 33.79
N MET A 45 3.80 -68.01 32.67
CA MET A 45 2.37 -67.72 32.64
C MET A 45 1.51 -68.91 33.06
N ALA A 46 1.92 -70.14 32.69
CA ALA A 46 1.10 -71.35 32.84
C ALA A 46 1.81 -72.55 33.48
N THR A 47 3.12 -72.48 33.76
CA THR A 47 3.88 -73.57 34.40
C THR A 47 4.65 -73.11 35.64
N CYS A 48 4.80 -74.00 36.63
CA CYS A 48 5.48 -73.71 37.89
C CYS A 48 7.01 -73.73 37.69
N PHE A 49 7.74 -72.77 38.29
CA PHE A 49 9.20 -72.61 38.10
C PHE A 49 10.00 -72.85 39.40
N PRO A 50 11.18 -73.50 39.34
CA PRO A 50 11.86 -74.06 38.17
C PRO A 50 11.27 -75.40 37.70
N TRP A 51 11.38 -75.67 36.41
CA TRP A 51 10.98 -76.96 35.84
C TRP A 51 11.91 -78.09 36.35
N PRO A 52 11.39 -79.30 36.65
CA PRO A 52 12.22 -80.42 37.06
C PRO A 52 13.12 -80.89 35.91
N GLU A 53 14.43 -81.01 36.16
CA GLU A 53 15.44 -81.42 35.15
C GLU A 53 15.20 -82.81 34.51
N ALA A 54 14.31 -83.62 35.10
CA ALA A 54 13.99 -84.98 34.67
C ALA A 54 12.48 -85.26 34.64
N GLY A 55 11.72 -84.47 33.87
CA GLY A 55 10.33 -84.78 33.54
C GLY A 55 9.71 -83.72 32.62
N LEU A 56 8.90 -84.16 31.64
CA LEU A 56 8.05 -83.23 30.91
C LEU A 56 7.06 -82.60 31.90
N PRO A 57 6.86 -81.27 31.91
CA PRO A 57 5.79 -80.68 32.70
C PRO A 57 4.47 -81.17 32.10
N PHE A 58 3.71 -81.98 32.85
CA PHE A 58 2.37 -82.42 32.44
C PHE A 58 1.55 -82.90 33.65
N ASN A 59 1.15 -81.94 34.49
CA ASN A 59 -0.21 -81.76 34.98
C ASN A 59 -0.21 -80.68 36.07
N PRO A 60 -1.18 -79.74 36.09
CA PRO A 60 -1.59 -79.14 37.35
C PRO A 60 -2.15 -80.23 38.29
N PRO A 61 -2.00 -80.08 39.62
CA PRO A 61 -1.44 -78.93 40.32
C PRO A 61 0.09 -78.97 40.39
N CYS A 62 0.71 -77.79 40.60
CA CYS A 62 2.09 -77.72 41.06
C CYS A 62 2.30 -78.62 42.29
N ALA A 63 3.51 -79.14 42.47
CA ALA A 63 3.89 -79.75 43.76
C ALA A 63 3.71 -78.69 44.85
N PHE A 64 2.71 -78.87 45.72
CA PHE A 64 2.28 -77.82 46.62
C PHE A 64 3.03 -77.90 47.96
N PRO A 65 3.63 -76.81 48.47
CA PRO A 65 3.71 -75.48 47.87
C PRO A 65 4.83 -75.36 46.81
N SER A 66 4.53 -74.72 45.67
CA SER A 66 5.56 -74.33 44.69
C SER A 66 6.19 -73.00 45.11
N PRO A 67 7.52 -72.83 45.01
CA PRO A 67 8.15 -71.54 45.24
C PRO A 67 7.63 -70.47 44.26
N ASN A 68 7.42 -70.83 42.99
CA ASN A 68 6.78 -69.98 41.99
C ASN A 68 5.60 -70.75 41.35
N PRO A 69 4.34 -70.44 41.69
CA PRO A 69 3.18 -70.88 40.91
C PRO A 69 3.15 -70.13 39.56
N PRO A 70 2.40 -70.60 38.56
CA PRO A 70 2.10 -69.81 37.36
C PRO A 70 1.36 -68.52 37.70
N SER A 71 1.57 -67.47 36.90
CA SER A 71 0.98 -66.14 37.13
C SER A 71 -0.41 -65.96 36.48
N ASP A 72 -0.77 -66.76 35.48
CA ASP A 72 -2.11 -66.80 34.88
C ASP A 72 -2.57 -68.26 34.61
N PRO A 73 -2.84 -69.05 35.68
CA PRO A 73 -3.21 -70.47 35.57
C PRO A 73 -4.57 -70.72 34.90
N GLU A 74 -5.42 -69.71 34.81
CA GLU A 74 -6.80 -69.79 34.29
C GLU A 74 -6.94 -69.17 32.88
N GLU A 75 -5.82 -68.72 32.29
CA GLU A 75 -5.78 -68.11 30.94
C GLU A 75 -6.60 -66.81 30.81
N LEU A 76 -6.70 -66.07 31.91
CA LEU A 76 -7.50 -64.85 32.06
C LEU A 76 -7.08 -63.75 31.09
N ARG A 77 -5.82 -63.74 30.63
CA ARG A 77 -5.37 -62.85 29.54
C ARG A 77 -6.13 -63.06 28.23
N TYR A 78 -6.58 -64.28 27.95
CA TYR A 78 -7.47 -64.56 26.81
C TYR A 78 -8.91 -64.12 27.09
N SER A 79 -9.41 -64.28 28.32
CA SER A 79 -10.72 -63.71 28.72
C SER A 79 -10.73 -62.17 28.62
N ALA A 80 -9.63 -61.50 29.00
CA ALA A 80 -9.44 -60.06 28.84
C ALA A 80 -9.39 -59.63 27.35
N ALA A 81 -8.71 -60.39 26.49
CA ALA A 81 -8.71 -60.14 25.05
C ALA A 81 -10.12 -60.31 24.42
N ARG A 82 -10.92 -61.29 24.89
CA ARG A 82 -12.32 -61.46 24.48
C ARG A 82 -13.20 -60.32 25.00
N LEU A 83 -12.99 -59.87 26.24
CA LEU A 83 -13.63 -58.68 26.82
C LEU A 83 -13.32 -57.43 25.99
N LEU A 84 -12.09 -57.23 25.50
CA LEU A 84 -11.78 -56.11 24.60
C LEU A 84 -12.67 -56.11 23.36
N VAL A 85 -12.76 -57.27 22.68
CA VAL A 85 -13.53 -57.40 21.45
C VAL A 85 -15.03 -57.27 21.71
N GLN A 86 -15.51 -57.57 22.91
CA GLN A 86 -16.90 -57.30 23.31
C GLN A 86 -17.16 -55.84 23.69
N LEU A 87 -16.17 -55.13 24.23
CA LEU A 87 -16.30 -53.70 24.52
C LEU A 87 -16.16 -52.83 23.26
N ALA A 88 -15.19 -53.08 22.37
CA ALA A 88 -14.85 -52.20 21.24
C ALA A 88 -16.02 -51.80 20.33
N ASP A 89 -15.93 -50.66 19.64
CA ASP A 89 -16.97 -50.23 18.71
C ASP A 89 -16.91 -50.98 17.38
N ASP A 90 -18.03 -51.02 16.64
CA ASP A 90 -18.13 -51.74 15.36
C ASP A 90 -17.13 -51.26 14.29
N THR A 91 -16.57 -50.05 14.43
CA THR A 91 -15.60 -49.43 13.51
C THR A 91 -14.13 -49.56 13.95
N ASP A 92 -13.89 -50.03 15.17
CA ASP A 92 -12.55 -50.26 15.72
C ASP A 92 -11.88 -51.45 15.05
N ARG A 93 -10.55 -51.43 14.99
CA ARG A 93 -9.74 -52.56 14.53
C ARG A 93 -8.94 -53.15 15.68
N VAL A 94 -9.01 -54.47 15.82
CA VAL A 94 -8.29 -55.20 16.88
C VAL A 94 -7.40 -56.25 16.24
N ALA A 95 -6.19 -56.40 16.79
CA ALA A 95 -5.33 -57.55 16.58
C ALA A 95 -4.92 -58.13 17.95
N VAL A 96 -4.66 -59.44 17.97
CA VAL A 96 -4.13 -60.14 19.14
C VAL A 96 -2.94 -60.98 18.68
N LEU A 97 -1.77 -60.63 19.19
CA LEU A 97 -0.54 -61.41 19.05
C LEU A 97 -0.26 -62.11 20.37
N ARG A 98 0.26 -63.33 20.30
CA ARG A 98 0.89 -64.00 21.43
C ARG A 98 2.40 -64.08 21.24
N PHE A 99 3.15 -64.06 22.33
CA PHE A 99 4.60 -64.16 22.27
C PHE A 99 5.19 -65.05 23.38
N ASP A 100 6.26 -65.75 23.02
CA ASP A 100 7.14 -66.47 23.93
C ASP A 100 8.59 -66.32 23.43
N SER A 101 9.25 -67.39 23.01
CA SER A 101 10.50 -67.30 22.24
C SER A 101 10.27 -66.91 20.76
N GLN A 102 9.02 -66.98 20.30
CA GLN A 102 8.55 -66.53 18.98
C GLN A 102 7.33 -65.61 19.12
N VAL A 103 6.77 -65.12 18.01
CA VAL A 103 5.55 -64.30 17.98
C VAL A 103 4.60 -64.88 16.94
N GLU A 104 3.33 -65.00 17.31
CA GLU A 104 2.28 -65.56 16.46
C GLU A 104 0.99 -64.74 16.56
N GLY A 105 0.24 -64.62 15.46
CA GLY A 105 -1.12 -64.08 15.50
C GLY A 105 -2.13 -65.08 16.06
N VAL A 106 -3.09 -64.61 16.87
CA VAL A 106 -4.11 -65.47 17.48
C VAL A 106 -5.38 -65.50 16.62
N GLY A 107 -5.66 -66.66 16.03
CA GLY A 107 -6.91 -66.93 15.32
C GLY A 107 -7.16 -65.96 14.16
N ASN A 108 -8.40 -65.47 14.02
CA ASN A 108 -8.73 -64.46 13.00
C ASN A 108 -8.16 -63.07 13.34
N LEU A 109 -7.74 -62.84 14.58
CA LEU A 109 -7.19 -61.57 15.08
C LEU A 109 -5.66 -61.49 14.95
N GLY A 110 -5.01 -62.42 14.25
CA GLY A 110 -3.57 -62.34 13.95
C GLY A 110 -3.15 -61.16 13.05
N THR A 111 -4.11 -60.37 12.57
CA THR A 111 -3.95 -59.09 11.87
C THR A 111 -5.03 -58.12 12.37
N LEU A 112 -4.88 -56.82 12.11
CA LEU A 112 -5.89 -55.82 12.50
C LEU A 112 -7.19 -56.06 11.72
N GLN A 113 -8.23 -56.52 12.41
CA GLN A 113 -9.56 -56.79 11.88
C GLN A 113 -10.57 -55.82 12.48
N GLN A 114 -11.47 -55.28 11.65
CA GLN A 114 -12.60 -54.51 12.14
C GLN A 114 -13.53 -55.39 13.00
N VAL A 115 -13.94 -54.90 14.16
CA VAL A 115 -14.77 -55.65 15.12
C VAL A 115 -16.17 -55.90 14.59
N GLY A 116 -16.82 -54.88 14.03
CA GLY A 116 -18.13 -54.98 13.37
C GLY A 116 -19.25 -55.46 14.28
N ASP A 117 -20.36 -55.84 13.64
CA ASP A 117 -21.60 -56.25 14.30
C ASP A 117 -21.43 -57.46 15.25
N ALA A 118 -22.47 -57.74 16.05
CA ALA A 118 -22.50 -58.86 16.98
C ALA A 118 -22.18 -60.24 16.35
N THR A 119 -22.45 -60.45 15.05
CA THR A 119 -22.11 -61.70 14.36
C THR A 119 -20.61 -61.79 14.11
N ASN A 120 -20.01 -60.72 13.59
CA ASN A 120 -18.57 -60.67 13.35
C ASN A 120 -17.78 -60.67 14.67
N ARG A 121 -18.25 -59.93 15.68
CA ARG A 121 -17.72 -59.90 17.04
C ARG A 121 -17.63 -61.29 17.67
N ASN A 122 -18.73 -62.07 17.63
CA ASN A 122 -18.75 -63.44 18.11
C ASN A 122 -17.84 -64.39 17.28
N ARG A 123 -17.73 -64.17 15.97
CA ARG A 123 -16.76 -64.88 15.11
C ARG A 123 -15.31 -64.58 15.49
N LEU A 124 -14.98 -63.33 15.86
CA LEU A 124 -13.63 -62.95 16.26
C LEU A 124 -13.29 -63.53 17.65
N VAL A 125 -14.17 -63.32 18.63
CA VAL A 125 -14.07 -63.83 20.01
C VAL A 125 -13.87 -65.35 20.06
N SER A 126 -14.64 -66.12 19.28
CA SER A 126 -14.53 -67.59 19.22
C SER A 126 -13.21 -68.10 18.62
N THR A 127 -12.39 -67.25 17.99
CA THR A 127 -11.05 -67.63 17.52
C THR A 127 -9.92 -67.29 18.49
N LEU A 128 -10.20 -66.56 19.58
CA LEU A 128 -9.25 -66.33 20.67
C LEU A 128 -9.16 -67.58 21.54
N ILE A 129 -8.43 -68.58 21.07
CA ILE A 129 -8.24 -69.86 21.76
C ILE A 129 -6.81 -69.90 22.33
N ALA A 130 -6.72 -70.16 23.64
CA ALA A 130 -5.46 -70.27 24.35
C ALA A 130 -4.69 -71.55 23.94
N PRO A 131 -3.35 -71.55 24.00
CA PRO A 131 -2.55 -72.66 23.50
C PRO A 131 -2.48 -73.83 24.49
N THR A 132 -2.75 -75.05 24.02
CA THR A 132 -2.69 -76.27 24.84
C THR A 132 -1.27 -76.80 25.08
N ASN A 133 -0.22 -76.10 24.64
CA ASN A 133 1.14 -76.59 24.53
C ASN A 133 2.21 -75.80 25.33
N TYR A 134 1.83 -75.15 26.44
CA TYR A 134 2.73 -74.37 27.32
C TYR A 134 4.05 -75.04 27.68
N ASN A 135 4.05 -76.37 27.75
CA ASN A 135 5.19 -77.22 28.11
C ASN A 135 6.39 -77.12 27.13
N PHE A 136 6.19 -76.48 25.97
CA PHE A 136 7.24 -76.19 24.98
C PHE A 136 7.47 -74.68 24.77
N ARG A 137 6.78 -73.81 25.52
CA ARG A 137 6.89 -72.36 25.42
C ARG A 137 8.07 -71.87 26.27
N GLY A 138 8.86 -70.99 25.68
CA GLY A 138 10.18 -70.64 26.20
C GLY A 138 10.21 -69.31 26.95
N TYR A 139 11.22 -68.51 26.61
CA TYR A 139 11.51 -67.17 27.16
C TYR A 139 10.44 -66.13 26.81
N THR A 140 10.62 -64.92 27.33
CA THR A 140 9.73 -63.76 27.19
C THR A 140 10.28 -62.77 26.15
N ARG A 141 10.13 -63.07 24.84
CA ARG A 141 10.69 -62.26 23.73
C ARG A 141 9.84 -61.05 23.36
N MET A 142 9.65 -60.18 24.35
CA MET A 142 8.93 -58.91 24.24
C MET A 142 9.46 -57.99 23.14
N ASP A 143 10.76 -58.06 22.83
CA ASP A 143 11.37 -57.31 21.71
C ASP A 143 10.76 -57.69 20.35
N LEU A 144 10.56 -58.99 20.11
CA LEU A 144 9.92 -59.47 18.87
C LEU A 144 8.44 -59.08 18.84
N ALA A 145 7.75 -59.15 19.99
CA ALA A 145 6.32 -58.86 20.09
C ALA A 145 6.02 -57.39 19.75
N LEU A 146 6.81 -56.47 20.32
CA LEU A 146 6.70 -55.04 20.05
C LEU A 146 7.11 -54.68 18.61
N GLU A 147 8.15 -55.34 18.06
CA GLU A 147 8.56 -55.16 16.65
C GLU A 147 7.43 -55.56 15.69
N GLN A 148 6.79 -56.71 15.90
CA GLN A 148 5.65 -57.17 15.11
C GLN A 148 4.40 -56.30 15.29
N ALA A 149 4.15 -55.78 16.50
CA ALA A 149 3.05 -54.84 16.77
C ALA A 149 3.24 -53.52 16.01
N THR A 150 4.46 -52.97 16.06
CA THR A 150 4.84 -51.75 15.33
C THR A 150 4.63 -51.95 13.83
N ALA A 151 5.07 -53.08 13.28
CA ALA A 151 4.88 -53.42 11.87
C ALA A 151 3.40 -53.51 11.45
N LEU A 152 2.53 -54.09 12.31
CA LEU A 152 1.09 -54.14 12.05
C LEU A 152 0.46 -52.74 12.05
N LEU A 153 0.71 -51.94 13.09
CA LEU A 153 0.14 -50.59 13.23
C LEU A 153 0.60 -49.64 12.11
N ALA A 154 1.89 -49.68 11.77
CA ALA A 154 2.45 -48.91 10.67
C ALA A 154 1.84 -49.28 9.31
N SER A 155 1.44 -50.55 9.11
CA SER A 155 0.83 -51.01 7.85
C SER A 155 -0.60 -50.51 7.58
N VAL A 156 -1.27 -49.96 8.59
CA VAL A 156 -2.66 -49.46 8.51
C VAL A 156 -2.86 -48.03 9.02
N LYS A 157 -1.76 -47.28 9.20
CA LYS A 157 -1.77 -45.92 9.76
C LYS A 157 -2.62 -44.97 8.88
N GLU A 158 -3.74 -44.52 9.43
CA GLU A 158 -4.71 -43.61 8.79
C GLU A 158 -4.83 -42.31 9.63
N PRO A 159 -4.97 -41.12 9.01
CA PRO A 159 -5.20 -39.87 9.74
C PRO A 159 -6.45 -39.94 10.64
N GLY A 160 -6.35 -39.43 11.86
CA GLY A 160 -7.46 -39.38 12.84
C GLY A 160 -7.71 -40.68 13.62
N ARG A 161 -7.11 -41.82 13.24
CA ARG A 161 -7.17 -43.07 14.01
C ARG A 161 -6.03 -43.12 15.03
N SER A 162 -6.35 -43.12 16.32
CA SER A 162 -5.36 -43.35 17.37
C SER A 162 -5.01 -44.84 17.48
N GLN A 163 -3.75 -45.14 17.80
CA GLN A 163 -3.16 -46.47 17.76
C GLN A 163 -2.60 -46.88 19.12
N TYR A 164 -2.92 -48.09 19.58
CA TYR A 164 -2.60 -48.56 20.93
C TYR A 164 -2.01 -49.97 20.96
N ILE A 165 -1.18 -50.21 21.97
CA ILE A 165 -0.68 -51.53 22.35
C ILE A 165 -1.08 -51.82 23.79
N LEU A 166 -1.67 -53.00 24.03
CA LEU A 166 -1.97 -53.53 25.36
C LEU A 166 -1.05 -54.72 25.62
N LEU A 167 -0.05 -54.58 26.49
CA LEU A 167 0.97 -55.60 26.75
C LEU A 167 0.69 -56.32 28.07
N LEU A 168 0.20 -57.56 28.00
CA LEU A 168 -0.08 -58.39 29.18
C LEU A 168 1.09 -59.36 29.37
N THR A 169 1.79 -59.28 30.49
CA THR A 169 2.98 -60.09 30.82
C THR A 169 3.12 -60.27 32.33
N ASP A 170 3.72 -61.37 32.79
CA ASP A 170 4.01 -61.60 34.20
C ASP A 170 5.45 -61.26 34.62
N GLY A 171 6.26 -60.76 33.69
CA GLY A 171 7.70 -60.70 33.90
C GLY A 171 8.48 -59.72 33.04
N GLU A 172 9.79 -59.76 33.26
CA GLU A 172 10.76 -58.94 32.54
C GLU A 172 11.18 -59.61 31.22
N PRO A 173 11.63 -58.83 30.22
CA PRO A 173 12.18 -59.39 28.99
C PRO A 173 13.29 -60.40 29.30
N SER A 174 13.07 -61.64 28.84
CA SER A 174 14.00 -62.75 29.03
C SER A 174 14.37 -63.37 27.67
N GLN A 175 15.60 -63.89 27.58
CA GLN A 175 16.19 -64.44 26.37
C GLN A 175 17.25 -65.52 26.72
N PRO A 176 17.64 -66.39 25.76
CA PRO A 176 18.70 -67.35 25.99
C PRO A 176 20.04 -66.70 26.39
N SER A 177 20.83 -67.42 27.19
CA SER A 177 22.20 -66.99 27.53
C SER A 177 23.05 -66.87 26.26
N GLY A 178 23.73 -65.72 26.10
CA GLY A 178 24.55 -65.42 24.92
C GLY A 178 23.81 -64.79 23.73
N ALA A 179 22.48 -64.61 23.78
CA ALA A 179 21.69 -64.12 22.63
C ALA A 179 21.74 -62.59 22.37
N GLY A 180 22.42 -61.80 23.20
CA GLY A 180 22.62 -60.36 22.97
C GLY A 180 21.71 -59.42 23.78
N LEU A 181 21.29 -58.32 23.15
CA LEU A 181 20.78 -57.10 23.80
C LEU A 181 19.25 -56.90 23.67
N GLN A 182 18.42 -57.82 24.20
CA GLN A 182 16.97 -57.64 24.19
C GLN A 182 16.49 -56.36 24.89
N ARG A 183 16.95 -56.06 26.10
CA ARG A 183 16.49 -54.87 26.86
C ARG A 183 16.72 -53.55 26.09
N PRO A 184 17.90 -53.28 25.50
CA PRO A 184 18.10 -52.15 24.60
C PRO A 184 17.23 -52.14 23.33
N ARG A 185 16.84 -53.32 22.80
CA ARG A 185 15.90 -53.38 21.66
C ARG A 185 14.49 -52.97 22.08
N VAL A 186 13.99 -53.49 23.20
CA VAL A 186 12.69 -53.06 23.77
C VAL A 186 12.69 -51.55 24.00
N GLU A 187 13.76 -50.99 24.58
CA GLU A 187 13.91 -49.55 24.77
C GLU A 187 13.88 -48.76 23.45
N ALA A 188 14.58 -49.22 22.41
CA ALA A 188 14.53 -48.59 21.09
C ALA A 188 13.13 -48.68 20.45
N THR A 189 12.45 -49.83 20.51
CA THR A 189 11.10 -49.98 19.97
C THR A 189 10.08 -49.13 20.74
N VAL A 190 10.20 -48.98 22.06
CA VAL A 190 9.35 -48.07 22.85
C VAL A 190 9.59 -46.61 22.46
N GLN A 191 10.83 -46.22 22.16
CA GLN A 191 11.12 -44.90 21.60
C GLN A 191 10.51 -44.71 20.21
N THR A 192 10.54 -45.72 19.34
CA THR A 192 9.86 -45.69 18.03
C THR A 192 8.35 -45.56 18.17
N LEU A 193 7.71 -46.35 19.04
CA LEU A 193 6.27 -46.26 19.31
C LEU A 193 5.87 -44.85 19.79
N ARG A 194 6.65 -44.25 20.70
CA ARG A 194 6.44 -42.86 21.15
C ARG A 194 6.63 -41.82 20.05
N ALA A 195 7.50 -42.08 19.07
CA ALA A 195 7.74 -41.22 17.91
C ALA A 195 6.63 -41.34 16.84
N ASP A 196 5.94 -42.48 16.81
CA ASP A 196 4.85 -42.79 15.89
C ASP A 196 3.45 -42.44 16.46
N ASP A 197 3.38 -41.78 17.62
CA ASP A 197 2.17 -41.53 18.42
C ASP A 197 1.38 -42.79 18.82
N VAL A 198 2.07 -43.94 18.93
CA VAL A 198 1.48 -45.18 19.44
C VAL A 198 1.66 -45.27 20.96
N LEU A 199 0.56 -45.35 21.70
CA LEU A 199 0.59 -45.51 23.14
C LEU A 199 0.57 -46.98 23.55
N ALA A 200 1.50 -47.38 24.40
CA ALA A 200 1.58 -48.73 24.95
C ALA A 200 1.26 -48.74 26.45
N PHE A 201 0.34 -49.62 26.85
CA PHE A 201 -0.09 -49.85 28.24
C PHE A 201 0.37 -51.25 28.69
N PRO A 202 1.45 -51.35 29.49
CA PRO A 202 1.86 -52.61 30.10
C PRO A 202 0.96 -52.95 31.29
N VAL A 203 0.43 -54.17 31.32
CA VAL A 203 -0.31 -54.76 32.43
C VAL A 203 0.51 -55.93 32.97
N VAL A 204 1.10 -55.71 34.15
CA VAL A 204 1.89 -56.69 34.88
C VAL A 204 0.97 -57.61 35.67
N LEU A 205 0.95 -58.90 35.32
CA LEU A 205 0.27 -59.94 36.08
C LEU A 205 1.16 -60.33 37.27
N CYS A 206 0.72 -60.03 38.48
CA CYS A 206 1.53 -60.26 39.67
C CYS A 206 1.48 -61.73 40.09
N ASN A 207 2.65 -62.29 40.37
CA ASN A 207 2.74 -63.64 40.89
C ASN A 207 2.29 -63.68 42.38
N PRO A 208 1.41 -64.63 42.79
CA PRO A 208 0.94 -64.71 44.18
C PRO A 208 2.04 -64.85 45.24
N ASN A 209 3.19 -65.45 44.89
CA ASN A 209 4.31 -65.68 45.82
C ASN A 209 5.50 -64.75 45.55
N ALA A 210 5.75 -64.35 44.30
CA ALA A 210 6.91 -63.55 43.91
C ALA A 210 6.62 -62.04 43.71
N GLY A 211 5.34 -61.62 43.72
CA GLY A 211 4.94 -60.22 43.53
C GLY A 211 4.89 -59.77 42.07
N CYS A 212 4.85 -58.44 41.86
CA CYS A 212 4.67 -57.82 40.54
C CYS A 212 6.02 -57.48 39.87
N ALA A 213 6.50 -58.37 39.00
CA ALA A 213 7.75 -58.17 38.26
C ALA A 213 7.56 -57.19 37.09
N GLY A 214 8.30 -56.08 37.10
CA GLY A 214 8.15 -55.03 36.08
C GLY A 214 8.93 -53.75 36.36
N GLU A 215 10.09 -53.85 37.03
CA GLU A 215 10.96 -52.68 37.30
C GLU A 215 11.50 -52.07 36.00
N PHE A 216 11.94 -52.89 35.05
CA PHE A 216 12.39 -52.40 33.75
C PHE A 216 11.20 -51.91 32.91
N LEU A 217 9.99 -52.49 33.04
CA LEU A 217 8.80 -51.92 32.43
C LEU A 217 8.51 -50.51 32.99
N ARG A 218 8.44 -50.34 34.32
CA ARG A 218 8.24 -49.04 34.99
C ARG A 218 9.36 -48.02 34.69
N ALA A 219 10.57 -48.48 34.36
CA ALA A 219 11.70 -47.61 34.02
C ALA A 219 11.81 -47.26 32.52
N ARG A 220 11.11 -47.98 31.62
CA ARG A 220 11.17 -47.76 30.16
C ARG A 220 9.88 -47.20 29.60
N PHE A 221 8.75 -47.76 30.00
CA PHE A 221 7.45 -47.12 29.85
C PHE A 221 7.36 -46.00 30.89
N ASP A 222 6.40 -45.09 30.72
CA ASP A 222 6.06 -44.17 31.80
C ASP A 222 5.57 -45.01 32.98
N GLN A 223 6.08 -44.75 34.19
CA GLN A 223 5.74 -45.51 35.39
C GLN A 223 4.22 -45.50 35.62
N GLU A 224 3.54 -44.41 35.25
CA GLU A 224 2.11 -44.27 35.38
C GLU A 224 1.30 -44.96 34.26
N LEU A 225 1.93 -45.48 33.20
CA LEU A 225 1.27 -46.34 32.21
C LEU A 225 1.27 -47.82 32.61
N VAL A 226 2.20 -48.23 33.46
CA VAL A 226 2.29 -49.62 33.93
C VAL A 226 1.19 -49.86 34.97
N ARG A 227 0.32 -50.83 34.71
CA ARG A 227 -0.73 -51.27 35.63
C ARG A 227 -0.34 -52.62 36.23
N GLU A 228 -0.78 -52.88 37.45
CA GLU A 228 -0.57 -54.15 38.16
C GLU A 228 -1.91 -54.85 38.39
N ALA A 229 -1.99 -56.14 38.06
CA ALA A 229 -3.13 -56.99 38.36
C ALA A 229 -2.69 -58.11 39.31
N LYS A 230 -3.18 -58.09 40.56
CA LYS A 230 -2.85 -59.08 41.59
C LYS A 230 -3.87 -60.21 41.65
N THR A 231 -5.06 -59.99 41.11
CA THR A 231 -6.15 -60.96 41.01
C THR A 231 -6.74 -60.99 39.59
N ALA A 232 -7.54 -62.01 39.31
CA ALA A 232 -8.36 -62.09 38.09
C ALA A 232 -9.29 -60.87 37.93
N GLY A 233 -9.90 -60.44 39.03
CA GLY A 233 -10.75 -59.25 39.08
C GLY A 233 -9.98 -57.98 38.73
N ASP A 234 -8.81 -57.80 39.33
CA ASP A 234 -7.93 -56.66 39.08
C ASP A 234 -7.60 -56.55 37.58
N LEU A 235 -7.26 -57.67 36.92
CA LEU A 235 -6.93 -57.70 35.49
C LEU A 235 -8.09 -57.18 34.65
N LEU A 236 -9.29 -57.70 34.85
CA LEU A 236 -10.48 -57.33 34.07
C LEU A 236 -10.86 -55.87 34.30
N GLN A 237 -10.75 -55.40 35.55
CA GLN A 237 -11.01 -54.02 35.93
C GLN A 237 -9.98 -53.07 35.32
N VAL A 238 -8.68 -53.31 35.52
CA VAL A 238 -7.57 -52.53 34.94
C VAL A 238 -7.72 -52.42 33.43
N PHE A 239 -8.01 -53.54 32.78
CA PHE A 239 -8.10 -53.61 31.33
C PHE A 239 -9.32 -52.85 30.79
N SER A 240 -10.45 -52.89 31.50
CA SER A 240 -11.63 -52.08 31.18
C SER A 240 -11.45 -50.59 31.49
N GLN A 241 -10.66 -50.25 32.52
CA GLN A 241 -10.27 -48.88 32.84
C GLN A 241 -9.38 -48.30 31.74
N ILE A 242 -8.36 -49.03 31.25
CA ILE A 242 -7.57 -48.60 30.10
C ILE A 242 -8.47 -48.40 28.87
N PHE A 243 -9.43 -49.30 28.63
CA PHE A 243 -10.35 -49.14 27.50
C PHE A 243 -11.26 -47.90 27.63
N ALA A 244 -11.66 -47.54 28.84
CA ALA A 244 -12.38 -46.29 29.13
C ALA A 244 -11.48 -45.03 29.18
N GLU A 245 -10.17 -45.16 29.40
CA GLU A 245 -9.19 -44.09 29.14
C GLU A 245 -9.10 -43.79 27.63
N ILE A 246 -9.22 -44.82 26.78
CA ILE A 246 -9.14 -44.71 25.31
C ILE A 246 -10.47 -44.25 24.67
N LYS A 247 -11.61 -44.81 25.12
CA LYS A 247 -12.94 -44.56 24.55
C LYS A 247 -13.75 -43.59 25.40
N ARG A 248 -14.04 -42.42 24.84
CA ARG A 248 -14.56 -41.25 25.57
C ARG A 248 -16.01 -41.39 26.01
N ASP A 249 -16.75 -42.33 25.48
CA ASP A 249 -18.15 -42.59 25.82
C ASP A 249 -18.34 -43.54 27.01
N ARG A 250 -17.28 -44.20 27.51
CA ARG A 250 -17.39 -45.23 28.57
C ARG A 250 -16.92 -44.80 29.95
N SER A 251 -17.66 -45.19 30.98
CA SER A 251 -17.26 -45.03 32.39
C SER A 251 -17.31 -46.37 33.13
N VAL A 252 -16.28 -46.68 33.90
CA VAL A 252 -16.20 -47.88 34.75
C VAL A 252 -16.67 -47.56 36.17
N ILE A 253 -17.61 -48.35 36.70
CA ILE A 253 -18.12 -48.24 38.07
C ILE A 253 -17.90 -49.57 38.81
N THR A 254 -17.20 -49.50 39.93
CA THR A 254 -16.90 -50.64 40.81
C THR A 254 -17.73 -50.57 42.10
N ALA A 255 -17.84 -51.68 42.83
CA ALA A 255 -18.47 -51.67 44.15
C ALA A 255 -17.64 -50.80 45.14
N PRO A 256 -18.22 -49.79 45.81
CA PRO A 256 -17.49 -48.95 46.78
C PRO A 256 -17.26 -49.66 48.11
N THR A 257 -18.09 -50.67 48.40
CA THR A 257 -17.99 -51.59 49.53
C THR A 257 -17.68 -52.99 49.00
N GLY A 258 -16.84 -53.74 49.69
CA GLY A 258 -16.46 -55.11 49.31
C GLY A 258 -17.57 -56.15 49.50
N ASP A 259 -18.83 -55.74 49.43
CA ASP A 259 -20.05 -56.55 49.58
C ASP A 259 -20.69 -56.92 48.22
N GLY A 260 -20.05 -56.57 47.10
CA GLY A 260 -20.51 -56.92 45.75
C GLY A 260 -21.72 -56.10 45.27
N THR A 261 -22.07 -55.01 45.95
CA THR A 261 -23.16 -54.13 45.51
C THR A 261 -22.62 -52.90 44.79
N ILE A 262 -23.01 -52.71 43.52
CA ILE A 262 -22.67 -51.53 42.72
C ILE A 262 -23.91 -50.66 42.61
N GLN A 263 -23.77 -49.37 42.94
CA GLN A 263 -24.87 -48.39 42.87
C GLN A 263 -24.47 -47.19 42.04
N PHE A 264 -25.37 -46.73 41.17
CA PHE A 264 -25.21 -45.52 40.38
C PHE A 264 -26.59 -44.99 39.95
N THR A 265 -26.69 -43.69 39.67
CA THR A 265 -27.93 -43.08 39.16
C THR A 265 -27.71 -42.56 37.74
N THR A 266 -28.56 -42.92 36.78
CA THR A 266 -28.54 -42.34 35.43
C THR A 266 -29.52 -41.16 35.33
N ARG A 267 -29.14 -40.10 34.61
CA ARG A 267 -29.96 -38.90 34.40
C ARG A 267 -30.17 -38.63 32.90
N PRO A 268 -31.29 -37.98 32.47
CA PRO A 268 -31.57 -37.78 31.04
C PRO A 268 -30.50 -36.98 30.29
N SER A 269 -29.83 -36.03 30.94
CA SER A 269 -28.73 -35.24 30.37
C SER A 269 -27.51 -36.10 30.04
N GLN A 270 -27.22 -37.14 30.82
CA GLN A 270 -26.10 -38.04 30.58
C GLN A 270 -26.29 -38.86 29.31
N ALA A 271 -27.55 -39.11 28.90
CA ALA A 271 -27.89 -39.92 27.72
C ALA A 271 -27.14 -41.27 27.69
N ALA A 272 -27.29 -42.04 28.76
CA ALA A 272 -26.76 -43.39 28.84
C ALA A 272 -27.44 -44.31 27.80
N GLN A 273 -26.65 -45.12 27.10
CA GLN A 273 -27.10 -45.98 25.99
C GLN A 273 -26.99 -47.47 26.31
N GLN A 274 -25.93 -47.87 27.03
CA GLN A 274 -25.68 -49.27 27.36
C GLN A 274 -25.07 -49.41 28.76
N ILE A 275 -25.54 -50.41 29.49
CA ILE A 275 -24.91 -50.91 30.72
C ILE A 275 -24.36 -52.30 30.40
N THR A 276 -23.05 -52.50 30.56
CA THR A 276 -22.39 -53.80 30.44
C THR A 276 -21.84 -54.19 31.81
N LEU A 277 -22.28 -55.35 32.30
CA LEU A 277 -21.93 -55.92 33.59
C LEU A 277 -20.87 -56.99 33.36
N ILE A 278 -19.73 -56.85 34.03
CA ILE A 278 -18.62 -57.81 33.97
C ILE A 278 -18.50 -58.44 35.36
N THR A 279 -18.68 -59.75 35.44
CA THR A 279 -18.49 -60.52 36.68
C THR A 279 -17.65 -61.77 36.41
N PRO A 280 -17.09 -62.41 37.45
CA PRO A 280 -16.75 -63.82 37.38
C PRO A 280 -17.95 -64.66 36.92
N ARG A 281 -17.70 -65.86 36.40
CA ARG A 281 -18.77 -66.71 35.85
C ARG A 281 -19.81 -67.11 36.89
N GLY A 282 -21.09 -66.83 36.63
CA GLY A 282 -22.18 -67.01 37.61
C GLY A 282 -22.17 -65.96 38.71
N GLY A 283 -21.42 -64.87 38.52
CA GLY A 283 -21.19 -63.81 39.51
C GLY A 283 -22.33 -62.79 39.62
N LEU A 284 -23.21 -62.69 38.62
CA LEU A 284 -24.33 -61.75 38.63
C LEU A 284 -25.51 -62.31 39.45
N ALA A 285 -25.81 -61.69 40.60
CA ALA A 285 -26.95 -62.05 41.43
C ALA A 285 -28.24 -61.32 41.01
N GLY A 286 -28.13 -60.17 40.36
CA GLY A 286 -29.26 -59.47 39.74
C GLY A 286 -29.01 -57.96 39.54
N ILE A 287 -29.91 -57.31 38.82
CA ILE A 287 -29.89 -55.86 38.59
C ILE A 287 -31.30 -55.29 38.78
N ASP A 288 -31.40 -54.20 39.53
CA ASP A 288 -32.64 -53.44 39.72
C ASP A 288 -32.48 -52.01 39.21
N LEU A 289 -33.59 -51.43 38.75
CA LEU A 289 -33.80 -50.00 38.49
C LEU A 289 -34.93 -49.50 39.39
N ASP A 290 -34.67 -48.51 40.23
CA ASP A 290 -35.61 -47.96 41.21
C ASP A 290 -36.28 -49.04 42.10
N GLY A 291 -35.54 -50.13 42.36
CA GLY A 291 -35.99 -51.29 43.13
C GLY A 291 -36.84 -52.32 42.35
N ALA A 292 -37.05 -52.12 41.05
CA ALA A 292 -37.69 -53.10 40.16
C ALA A 292 -36.65 -53.90 39.37
N PRO A 293 -36.75 -55.24 39.28
CA PRO A 293 -35.75 -56.06 38.60
C PRO A 293 -35.74 -55.83 37.08
N VAL A 294 -34.54 -55.77 36.50
CA VAL A 294 -34.29 -55.58 35.07
C VAL A 294 -33.75 -56.86 34.44
N VAL A 295 -34.14 -57.15 33.20
CA VAL A 295 -33.67 -58.33 32.44
C VAL A 295 -32.39 -57.98 31.69
N THR A 296 -31.36 -58.83 31.82
CA THR A 296 -30.11 -58.73 31.05
C THR A 296 -30.11 -59.69 29.85
N ALA A 297 -29.25 -59.40 28.88
CA ALA A 297 -28.87 -60.34 27.82
C ALA A 297 -27.38 -60.71 27.98
N GLY A 298 -27.06 -62.01 27.90
CA GLY A 298 -25.66 -62.45 27.88
C GLY A 298 -24.98 -62.09 26.55
N LEU A 299 -23.84 -61.42 26.62
CA LEU A 299 -22.98 -61.09 25.46
C LEU A 299 -21.85 -62.10 25.27
N LEU A 300 -21.32 -62.64 26.37
CA LEU A 300 -20.21 -63.60 26.37
C LEU A 300 -20.35 -64.59 27.52
N ASP A 301 -20.41 -65.88 27.18
CA ASP A 301 -20.22 -67.01 28.08
C ASP A 301 -18.77 -67.50 27.92
N ASP A 302 -17.87 -66.94 28.74
CA ASP A 302 -16.45 -67.30 28.80
C ASP A 302 -16.25 -68.32 29.96
N PRO A 303 -15.23 -69.21 29.90
CA PRO A 303 -14.96 -70.14 31.00
C PRO A 303 -14.77 -69.45 32.37
N ASN A 304 -14.22 -68.24 32.39
CA ASN A 304 -13.83 -67.52 33.61
C ASN A 304 -14.75 -66.34 33.94
N ILE A 305 -15.26 -65.65 32.92
CA ILE A 305 -16.04 -64.42 33.07
C ILE A 305 -17.43 -64.52 32.43
N GLU A 306 -18.34 -63.67 32.91
CA GLU A 306 -19.68 -63.53 32.36
C GLU A 306 -19.92 -62.05 32.02
N LEU A 307 -20.31 -61.78 30.77
CA LEU A 307 -20.70 -60.44 30.33
C LEU A 307 -22.21 -60.43 30.10
N ASN A 308 -22.90 -59.59 30.86
CA ASN A 308 -24.32 -59.30 30.69
C ASN A 308 -24.49 -57.86 30.22
N THR A 309 -25.49 -57.57 29.38
CA THR A 309 -25.84 -56.19 29.03
C THR A 309 -27.30 -55.88 29.33
N VAL A 310 -27.55 -54.62 29.70
CA VAL A 310 -28.83 -53.95 29.51
C VAL A 310 -28.63 -52.96 28.38
N SER A 311 -29.19 -53.30 27.21
CA SER A 311 -29.15 -52.48 26.00
C SER A 311 -30.58 -52.05 25.65
N VAL A 312 -30.95 -50.83 26.08
CA VAL A 312 -32.20 -50.17 25.71
C VAL A 312 -31.81 -48.74 25.35
N SER A 313 -32.12 -48.30 24.14
CA SER A 313 -31.71 -46.98 23.62
C SER A 313 -32.91 -46.03 23.58
N PRO A 314 -32.91 -44.91 24.32
CA PRO A 314 -32.00 -44.56 25.42
C PRO A 314 -32.29 -45.39 26.68
N LEU A 315 -31.32 -45.50 27.60
CA LEU A 315 -31.55 -46.13 28.89
C LEU A 315 -32.47 -45.26 29.75
N PRO A 316 -33.38 -45.86 30.54
CA PRO A 316 -34.16 -45.10 31.50
C PRO A 316 -33.27 -44.45 32.57
N SER A 317 -33.65 -43.24 32.97
CA SER A 317 -33.07 -42.54 34.12
C SER A 317 -33.63 -43.10 35.43
N GLY A 318 -32.78 -43.38 36.41
CA GLY A 318 -33.16 -43.82 37.74
C GLY A 318 -31.98 -44.37 38.54
N ALA A 319 -32.25 -44.87 39.74
CA ALA A 319 -31.26 -45.46 40.63
C ALA A 319 -31.06 -46.95 40.30
N TRP A 320 -29.87 -47.30 39.81
CA TRP A 320 -29.49 -48.67 39.50
C TRP A 320 -28.80 -49.33 40.70
N THR A 321 -29.14 -50.58 40.95
CA THR A 321 -28.45 -51.43 41.92
C THR A 321 -28.11 -52.77 41.27
N VAL A 322 -26.82 -53.00 41.04
CA VAL A 322 -26.30 -54.30 40.60
C VAL A 322 -25.83 -55.06 41.83
N ARG A 323 -26.28 -56.30 41.98
CA ARG A 323 -25.82 -57.23 43.02
C ARG A 323 -24.98 -58.31 42.37
N THR A 324 -23.78 -58.50 42.90
CA THR A 324 -22.85 -59.54 42.46
C THR A 324 -22.51 -60.45 43.65
N THR A 325 -22.19 -61.71 43.39
CA THR A 325 -21.77 -62.67 44.42
C THR A 325 -20.27 -62.58 44.75
N ASP A 326 -19.51 -61.86 43.92
CA ASP A 326 -18.08 -61.63 44.05
C ASP A 326 -17.79 -60.11 43.93
N PRO A 327 -17.08 -59.50 44.90
CA PRO A 327 -16.84 -58.06 44.94
C PRO A 327 -15.92 -57.53 43.81
N SER A 328 -15.32 -58.41 43.00
CA SER A 328 -14.60 -58.02 41.79
C SER A 328 -15.50 -57.65 40.59
N GLY A 329 -16.82 -57.85 40.71
CA GLY A 329 -17.77 -57.44 39.68
C GLY A 329 -17.79 -55.91 39.47
N PHE A 330 -17.88 -55.48 38.21
CA PHE A 330 -17.95 -54.06 37.86
C PHE A 330 -18.88 -53.81 36.66
N THR A 331 -19.25 -52.54 36.48
CA THR A 331 -20.11 -52.07 35.39
C THR A 331 -19.33 -51.15 34.46
N VAL A 332 -19.48 -51.29 33.15
CA VAL A 332 -19.10 -50.31 32.14
C VAL A 332 -20.37 -49.68 31.59
N ILE A 333 -20.50 -48.35 31.65
CA ILE A 333 -21.65 -47.62 31.11
C ILE A 333 -21.19 -46.80 29.90
N GLN A 334 -21.92 -46.93 28.80
CA GLN A 334 -21.77 -46.10 27.60
C GLN A 334 -22.77 -44.93 27.65
N ALA A 335 -22.32 -43.71 27.37
CA ALA A 335 -23.12 -42.50 27.41
C ALA A 335 -22.72 -41.50 26.31
N ASP A 336 -23.71 -40.84 25.68
CA ASP A 336 -23.45 -39.84 24.63
C ASP A 336 -22.81 -38.54 25.17
N SER A 337 -22.86 -38.33 26.48
CA SER A 337 -22.29 -37.16 27.16
C SER A 337 -20.95 -37.47 27.82
N TYR A 338 -19.96 -36.61 27.58
CA TYR A 338 -18.62 -36.70 28.17
C TYR A 338 -17.90 -35.34 28.17
N PRO A 339 -16.94 -35.10 29.08
CA PRO A 339 -16.03 -33.94 28.99
C PRO A 339 -14.97 -34.19 27.91
N GLU A 340 -14.72 -33.20 27.05
CA GLU A 340 -13.71 -33.22 26.00
C GLU A 340 -12.61 -32.16 26.28
N LEU A 341 -11.35 -32.59 26.29
CA LEU A 341 -10.18 -31.71 26.28
C LEU A 341 -9.91 -31.19 24.85
N LEU A 342 -9.92 -29.86 24.69
CA LEU A 342 -9.71 -29.15 23.42
C LEU A 342 -8.29 -28.56 23.31
N PHE A 343 -7.79 -28.00 24.41
CA PHE A 343 -6.45 -27.41 24.50
C PHE A 343 -5.78 -27.80 25.84
N PRO A 344 -4.48 -28.20 25.87
CA PRO A 344 -3.59 -28.45 24.72
C PRO A 344 -4.20 -29.44 23.71
N PRO A 345 -3.78 -29.40 22.43
CA PRO A 345 -4.36 -30.26 21.41
C PRO A 345 -3.94 -31.72 21.60
N ALA A 346 -4.77 -32.65 21.13
CA ALA A 346 -4.41 -34.05 20.97
C ALA A 346 -3.11 -34.18 20.14
N SER A 347 -2.22 -35.08 20.58
CA SER A 347 -1.00 -35.46 19.84
C SER A 347 -1.34 -36.01 18.45
N VAL A 348 -2.24 -36.99 18.39
CA VAL A 348 -2.80 -37.47 17.12
C VAL A 348 -3.77 -36.42 16.56
N ALA A 349 -3.40 -35.84 15.42
CA ALA A 349 -4.19 -34.81 14.74
C ALA A 349 -5.64 -35.24 14.50
N ASP A 350 -6.57 -34.37 14.90
CA ASP A 350 -8.01 -34.51 14.70
C ASP A 350 -8.60 -35.84 15.27
N SER A 351 -7.95 -36.44 16.29
CA SER A 351 -8.39 -37.67 16.96
C SER A 351 -8.88 -37.43 18.39
N SER A 352 -10.12 -37.83 18.68
CA SER A 352 -10.72 -37.76 20.02
C SER A 352 -10.02 -38.71 21.01
N ALA A 353 -9.80 -39.96 20.61
CA ALA A 353 -9.25 -41.00 21.48
C ALA A 353 -7.81 -40.74 22.00
N SER A 354 -7.08 -39.76 21.46
CA SER A 354 -5.71 -39.42 21.89
C SER A 354 -5.61 -39.23 23.41
N VAL A 355 -4.70 -39.96 24.04
CA VAL A 355 -4.49 -39.91 25.50
C VAL A 355 -3.34 -38.96 25.89
N ARG A 356 -2.40 -38.67 24.96
CA ARG A 356 -1.24 -37.78 25.19
C ARG A 356 -1.47 -36.38 24.61
N TYR A 357 -1.06 -35.39 25.39
CA TYR A 357 -1.19 -33.98 25.12
C TYR A 357 0.10 -33.25 25.52
N PHE A 358 0.57 -32.34 24.66
CA PHE A 358 1.85 -31.65 24.85
C PHE A 358 1.63 -30.13 24.95
N PRO A 359 1.49 -29.56 26.16
CA PRO A 359 1.62 -28.13 26.36
C PRO A 359 3.11 -27.73 26.32
N ALA A 360 3.39 -26.60 25.68
CA ALA A 360 4.67 -25.93 25.72
C ALA A 360 4.63 -24.74 26.70
N GLY A 361 5.80 -24.19 27.01
CA GLY A 361 5.90 -22.86 27.62
C GLY A 361 5.54 -22.78 29.11
N LYS A 362 4.48 -22.00 29.42
CA LYS A 362 4.04 -21.59 30.76
C LYS A 362 3.25 -22.70 31.48
N PRO A 363 2.94 -22.56 32.79
CA PRO A 363 1.95 -23.41 33.46
C PRO A 363 0.67 -23.55 32.60
N PRO A 364 0.19 -24.77 32.36
CA PRO A 364 -0.67 -25.03 31.21
C PRO A 364 -2.08 -24.45 31.36
N LEU A 365 -2.55 -23.85 30.27
CA LEU A 365 -3.96 -23.56 30.06
C LEU A 365 -4.67 -24.85 29.63
N ILE A 366 -5.71 -25.21 30.35
CA ILE A 366 -6.62 -26.30 30.00
C ILE A 366 -7.91 -25.68 29.46
N VAL A 367 -8.30 -26.00 28.23
CA VAL A 367 -9.58 -25.61 27.63
C VAL A 367 -10.36 -26.86 27.27
N ALA A 368 -11.60 -26.92 27.71
CA ALA A 368 -12.47 -28.08 27.56
C ALA A 368 -13.91 -27.68 27.25
N ARG A 369 -14.73 -28.66 26.85
CA ARG A 369 -16.19 -28.52 26.72
C ARG A 369 -16.91 -29.78 27.16
N GLY A 370 -18.18 -29.67 27.50
CA GLY A 370 -19.08 -30.82 27.57
C GLY A 370 -19.54 -31.19 26.16
N VAL A 371 -19.63 -32.49 25.87
CA VAL A 371 -20.22 -33.05 24.66
C VAL A 371 -21.52 -33.76 25.04
N GLY A 372 -22.43 -33.94 24.08
CA GLY A 372 -23.71 -34.62 24.27
C GLY A 372 -24.79 -33.78 24.96
N PRO A 373 -25.93 -34.37 25.36
CA PRO A 373 -27.03 -33.65 26.00
C PRO A 373 -26.69 -33.00 27.36
N ALA A 374 -25.58 -33.37 28.01
CA ALA A 374 -25.07 -32.71 29.22
C ALA A 374 -24.06 -31.59 28.91
N ALA A 375 -23.89 -31.17 27.66
CA ALA A 375 -22.89 -30.16 27.27
C ALA A 375 -23.01 -28.81 28.02
N GLY A 376 -24.17 -28.50 28.61
CA GLY A 376 -24.41 -27.31 29.44
C GLY A 376 -24.27 -27.53 30.95
N GLU A 377 -23.86 -28.72 31.41
CA GLU A 377 -23.52 -28.95 32.82
C GLU A 377 -22.11 -28.37 33.13
N PRO A 378 -21.81 -28.04 34.41
CA PRO A 378 -20.50 -27.52 34.79
C PRO A 378 -19.38 -28.52 34.46
N LEU A 379 -18.20 -28.00 34.09
CA LEU A 379 -16.98 -28.79 34.04
C LEU A 379 -16.13 -28.49 35.25
N SER A 380 -15.60 -29.53 35.91
CA SER A 380 -14.64 -29.36 37.00
C SER A 380 -13.34 -30.13 36.75
N PHE A 381 -12.23 -29.48 37.08
CA PHE A 381 -10.91 -30.06 37.16
C PHE A 381 -10.76 -30.78 38.51
N ASN A 382 -10.24 -32.01 38.46
CA ASN A 382 -10.07 -32.91 39.61
C ASN A 382 -11.31 -32.98 40.53
N GLY A 383 -12.51 -32.94 39.93
CA GLY A 383 -13.81 -33.02 40.62
C GLY A 383 -14.07 -31.93 41.67
N SER A 384 -13.31 -30.83 41.67
CA SER A 384 -13.29 -29.87 42.78
C SER A 384 -13.08 -28.40 42.39
N VAL A 385 -12.52 -28.12 41.22
CA VAL A 385 -12.31 -26.75 40.74
C VAL A 385 -13.07 -26.53 39.43
N ASP A 386 -14.14 -25.76 39.47
CA ASP A 386 -14.93 -25.45 38.27
C ASP A 386 -14.10 -24.66 37.25
N LEU A 387 -14.23 -25.00 35.97
CA LEU A 387 -13.63 -24.25 34.86
C LEU A 387 -14.47 -22.99 34.59
N ALA A 388 -13.83 -21.88 34.23
CA ALA A 388 -14.50 -20.63 33.91
C ALA A 388 -14.91 -20.59 32.43
N PRO A 389 -16.10 -20.06 32.06
CA PRO A 389 -16.43 -19.81 30.66
C PRO A 389 -15.39 -18.89 30.00
N ILE A 390 -14.92 -19.25 28.81
CA ILE A 390 -13.94 -18.45 28.05
C ILE A 390 -14.45 -18.06 26.65
N GLY A 391 -15.47 -18.74 26.13
CA GLY A 391 -16.07 -18.46 24.83
C GLY A 391 -17.45 -19.06 24.65
N ASP A 392 -17.94 -19.04 23.42
CA ASP A 392 -19.23 -19.58 23.02
C ASP A 392 -19.26 -21.12 23.08
N GLY A 393 -20.46 -21.71 23.06
CA GLY A 393 -20.65 -23.15 22.90
C GLY A 393 -20.19 -23.98 24.11
N ASN A 394 -20.31 -23.42 25.33
CA ASN A 394 -19.94 -24.04 26.60
C ASN A 394 -18.44 -24.40 26.71
N VAL A 395 -17.58 -23.69 25.98
CA VAL A 395 -16.13 -23.79 26.10
C VAL A 395 -15.70 -23.11 27.40
N GLN A 396 -15.08 -23.88 28.29
CA GLN A 396 -14.62 -23.45 29.61
C GLN A 396 -13.11 -23.71 29.73
N ALA A 397 -12.43 -22.93 30.55
CA ALA A 397 -10.99 -23.01 30.72
C ALA A 397 -10.55 -22.85 32.18
N ILE A 398 -9.36 -23.37 32.47
CA ILE A 398 -8.62 -23.12 33.72
C ILE A 398 -7.13 -23.00 33.40
N GLN A 399 -6.50 -21.94 33.89
CA GLN A 399 -5.04 -21.80 33.88
C GLN A 399 -4.50 -22.45 35.15
N LEU A 400 -3.65 -23.48 35.01
CA LEU A 400 -3.09 -24.19 36.16
C LEU A 400 -1.87 -23.45 36.71
N SER A 401 -1.65 -23.54 38.03
CA SER A 401 -0.50 -22.92 38.71
C SER A 401 0.77 -23.78 38.68
N SER A 402 0.68 -25.01 38.19
CA SER A 402 1.75 -26.00 38.08
C SER A 402 1.47 -26.93 36.92
N GLU A 403 2.52 -27.51 36.33
CA GLU A 403 2.42 -28.57 35.32
C GLU A 403 1.90 -29.87 35.98
N PRO A 404 0.74 -30.41 35.56
CA PRO A 404 0.27 -31.71 36.01
C PRO A 404 0.69 -32.82 35.04
N ASP A 405 1.00 -34.01 35.55
CA ASP A 405 1.18 -35.21 34.72
C ASP A 405 -0.18 -35.76 34.23
N GLU A 406 -1.24 -35.61 35.04
CA GLU A 406 -2.62 -36.02 34.74
C GLU A 406 -3.61 -34.87 34.93
N VAL A 407 -4.49 -34.68 33.93
CA VAL A 407 -5.65 -33.79 34.00
C VAL A 407 -6.92 -34.63 34.08
N VAL A 408 -7.65 -34.52 35.19
CA VAL A 408 -8.95 -35.18 35.37
C VAL A 408 -10.06 -34.15 35.16
N LEU A 409 -10.91 -34.37 34.15
CA LEU A 409 -12.09 -33.54 33.89
C LEU A 409 -13.36 -34.31 34.25
N GLN A 410 -14.28 -33.66 34.96
CA GLN A 410 -15.60 -34.18 35.27
C GLN A 410 -16.68 -33.28 34.66
N LEU A 411 -17.66 -33.86 33.98
CA LEU A 411 -18.86 -33.19 33.52
C LEU A 411 -20.02 -33.42 34.52
N GLY A 412 -20.59 -32.32 35.01
CA GLY A 412 -21.63 -32.30 36.05
C GLY A 412 -21.07 -32.42 37.48
N ASN A 413 -21.81 -31.88 38.46
CA ASN A 413 -21.40 -31.84 39.87
C ASN A 413 -21.77 -33.11 40.64
N ASP A 414 -21.81 -34.25 39.94
CA ASP A 414 -22.35 -35.51 40.42
C ASP A 414 -21.39 -36.21 41.39
N THR A 415 -21.90 -36.63 42.54
CA THR A 415 -21.20 -37.52 43.51
C THR A 415 -21.99 -38.81 43.80
N ALA A 416 -23.21 -38.93 43.27
CA ALA A 416 -24.14 -40.04 43.50
C ALA A 416 -24.95 -40.45 42.25
N PRO A 417 -25.00 -39.62 41.18
CA PRO A 417 -25.17 -40.13 39.83
C PRO A 417 -23.87 -40.70 39.25
N LEU A 418 -23.98 -41.37 38.09
CA LEU A 418 -22.83 -41.75 37.25
C LEU A 418 -21.95 -40.51 37.02
N GLN A 419 -20.70 -40.56 37.46
CA GLN A 419 -19.75 -39.47 37.21
C GLN A 419 -19.19 -39.61 35.79
N LEU A 420 -19.31 -38.56 34.99
CA LEU A 420 -18.75 -38.48 33.65
C LEU A 420 -17.32 -37.92 33.72
N VAL A 421 -16.38 -38.77 34.13
CA VAL A 421 -14.98 -38.40 34.42
C VAL A 421 -14.03 -38.93 33.33
N ARG A 422 -13.13 -38.09 32.83
CA ARG A 422 -12.06 -38.47 31.89
C ARG A 422 -10.70 -38.05 32.40
N ARG A 423 -9.69 -38.86 32.09
CA ARG A 423 -8.29 -38.68 32.45
C ARG A 423 -7.50 -38.40 31.18
N TYR A 424 -6.69 -37.36 31.19
CA TYR A 424 -5.87 -36.92 30.07
C TYR A 424 -4.41 -36.81 30.54
N ARG A 425 -3.46 -37.38 29.79
CA ARG A 425 -2.03 -37.32 30.14
C ARG A 425 -1.38 -36.12 29.48
N VAL A 426 -0.71 -35.33 30.29
CA VAL A 426 -0.15 -34.04 29.90
C VAL A 426 1.35 -34.08 30.13
N GLU A 427 2.13 -34.09 29.05
CA GLU A 427 3.60 -34.05 29.11
C GLU A 427 4.04 -32.63 28.76
N ALA A 428 4.31 -31.81 29.77
CA ALA A 428 4.79 -30.44 29.56
C ALA A 428 6.20 -30.43 28.98
N ARG A 429 6.42 -29.61 27.95
CA ARG A 429 7.64 -29.63 27.13
C ARG A 429 8.20 -28.23 26.89
N SER A 430 9.11 -27.81 27.76
CA SER A 430 9.80 -26.52 27.71
C SER A 430 10.86 -26.40 26.60
N ASP A 431 11.16 -27.48 25.87
CA ASP A 431 12.01 -27.47 24.67
C ASP A 431 11.26 -27.09 23.38
N LEU A 432 9.93 -26.97 23.43
CA LEU A 432 9.10 -26.60 22.29
C LEU A 432 9.01 -25.07 22.12
N PRO A 433 8.82 -24.55 20.89
CA PRO A 433 8.68 -23.11 20.66
C PRO A 433 7.47 -22.53 21.40
N ALA A 434 7.64 -21.37 22.04
CA ALA A 434 6.59 -20.67 22.78
C ALA A 434 5.85 -19.62 21.92
N ALA A 435 4.54 -19.51 22.13
CA ALA A 435 3.65 -18.59 21.43
C ALA A 435 3.83 -17.14 21.94
N GLN A 436 3.65 -16.18 21.04
CA GLN A 436 3.81 -14.75 21.32
C GLN A 436 2.67 -13.97 20.65
N VAL A 437 2.14 -12.98 21.37
CA VAL A 437 1.24 -11.98 20.79
C VAL A 437 2.08 -10.95 20.04
N PHE A 438 1.70 -10.65 18.80
CA PHE A 438 2.30 -9.61 17.97
C PHE A 438 1.40 -8.37 17.84
N SER A 439 0.08 -8.53 18.06
CA SER A 439 -0.90 -7.45 18.09
C SER A 439 -2.18 -7.94 18.82
N PRO A 440 -2.81 -7.16 19.70
CA PRO A 440 -2.39 -5.85 20.17
C PRO A 440 -1.15 -5.96 21.09
N LEU A 441 -0.45 -4.84 21.27
CA LEU A 441 0.65 -4.68 22.21
C LEU A 441 0.38 -3.47 23.12
N PRO A 442 0.93 -3.38 24.35
CA PRO A 442 0.71 -2.24 25.24
C PRO A 442 1.12 -0.87 24.67
N SER A 443 2.04 -0.84 23.70
CA SER A 443 2.49 0.37 22.99
C SER A 443 1.80 0.62 21.65
N ASP A 444 1.09 -0.38 21.12
CA ASP A 444 0.38 -0.31 19.84
C ASP A 444 -0.86 -1.22 19.93
N PRO A 445 -2.07 -0.66 20.08
CA PRO A 445 -3.29 -1.46 20.20
C PRO A 445 -3.66 -2.20 18.91
N GLY A 446 -2.89 -2.08 17.81
CA GLY A 446 -3.19 -2.75 16.55
C GLY A 446 -4.47 -2.25 15.90
N LEU A 447 -4.89 -1.03 16.24
CA LEU A 447 -6.14 -0.44 15.77
C LEU A 447 -6.01 -0.03 14.29
N LEU A 448 -6.95 -0.49 13.48
CA LEU A 448 -7.06 -0.19 12.07
C LEU A 448 -7.95 1.05 11.83
N ASP A 449 -7.77 1.72 10.69
CA ASP A 449 -8.57 2.90 10.29
C ASP A 449 -10.09 2.65 10.26
N THR A 450 -10.50 1.38 10.17
CA THR A 450 -11.90 0.93 10.20
C THR A 450 -12.51 0.91 11.61
N GLY A 451 -11.72 1.13 12.67
CA GLY A 451 -12.11 0.97 14.07
C GLY A 451 -11.88 -0.45 14.62
N LYS A 452 -11.52 -1.40 13.75
CA LYS A 452 -11.25 -2.80 14.13
C LYS A 452 -9.85 -2.99 14.70
N ILE A 453 -9.67 -4.05 15.49
CA ILE A 453 -8.35 -4.44 16.02
C ILE A 453 -7.76 -5.57 15.18
N ARG A 454 -6.48 -5.44 14.85
CA ARG A 454 -5.64 -6.52 14.34
C ARG A 454 -5.24 -7.44 15.50
N LEU A 455 -5.73 -8.67 15.48
CA LEU A 455 -5.41 -9.73 16.43
C LEU A 455 -4.34 -10.62 15.79
N GLN A 456 -3.15 -10.70 16.36
CA GLN A 456 -2.02 -11.47 15.83
C GLN A 456 -1.27 -12.25 16.90
N VAL A 457 -1.12 -13.55 16.66
CA VAL A 457 -0.38 -14.47 17.51
C VAL A 457 0.41 -15.44 16.64
N GLY A 458 1.55 -15.93 17.13
CA GLY A 458 2.36 -16.89 16.40
C GLY A 458 3.63 -17.26 17.14
N PHE A 459 4.64 -17.70 16.39
CA PHE A 459 5.96 -18.02 16.90
C PHE A 459 7.01 -17.04 16.38
N SER A 460 8.05 -16.80 17.17
CA SER A 460 9.13 -15.88 16.81
C SER A 460 9.93 -16.34 15.58
N ALA A 461 10.51 -15.38 14.85
CA ALA A 461 11.23 -15.63 13.61
C ALA A 461 12.42 -16.60 13.83
N GLY A 462 12.34 -17.78 13.23
CA GLY A 462 13.33 -18.86 13.37
C GLY A 462 12.76 -20.17 13.91
N ALA A 463 11.55 -20.17 14.49
CA ALA A 463 10.87 -21.39 14.90
C ALA A 463 10.46 -22.24 13.68
N THR A 464 10.93 -23.48 13.60
CA THR A 464 10.51 -24.47 12.59
C THR A 464 9.22 -25.15 13.02
N VAL A 465 8.10 -24.53 12.67
CA VAL A 465 6.73 -25.00 12.96
C VAL A 465 5.93 -25.19 11.67
N GLY A 466 5.10 -26.24 11.65
CA GLY A 466 4.11 -26.53 10.62
C GLY A 466 2.72 -26.75 11.24
N GLY A 467 1.70 -26.94 10.40
CA GLY A 467 0.35 -27.28 10.86
C GLY A 467 -0.33 -26.24 11.78
N LEU A 468 0.14 -25.00 11.74
CA LEU A 468 -0.28 -23.92 12.64
C LEU A 468 -1.80 -23.67 12.58
N ARG A 469 -2.47 -23.74 13.73
CA ARG A 469 -3.87 -23.30 13.93
C ARG A 469 -3.94 -22.50 15.24
N ALA A 470 -4.60 -21.35 15.24
CA ALA A 470 -4.82 -20.55 16.44
C ALA A 470 -6.28 -20.08 16.56
N SER A 471 -6.73 -19.92 17.80
CA SER A 471 -8.03 -19.34 18.14
C SER A 471 -7.85 -18.26 19.22
N VAL A 472 -8.63 -17.19 19.14
CA VAL A 472 -8.67 -16.11 20.14
C VAL A 472 -10.00 -16.12 20.87
N TYR A 473 -9.92 -15.87 22.17
CA TYR A 473 -11.03 -15.66 23.08
C TYR A 473 -10.85 -14.27 23.71
N VAL A 474 -11.86 -13.41 23.58
CA VAL A 474 -11.82 -12.04 24.10
C VAL A 474 -12.90 -11.88 25.17
N THR A 475 -12.46 -11.46 26.34
CA THR A 475 -13.26 -11.27 27.54
C THR A 475 -13.26 -9.80 27.92
N ASP A 476 -14.44 -9.22 28.18
CA ASP A 476 -14.59 -7.85 28.65
C ASP A 476 -14.54 -7.79 30.18
N GLU A 477 -13.50 -7.16 30.72
CA GLU A 477 -13.21 -7.07 32.16
C GLU A 477 -13.47 -5.68 32.74
N THR A 478 -14.13 -4.78 31.99
CA THR A 478 -14.27 -3.35 32.33
C THR A 478 -14.84 -3.08 33.74
N ASP A 479 -15.76 -3.92 34.20
CA ASP A 479 -16.44 -3.82 35.51
C ASP A 479 -16.19 -5.04 36.42
N ASP A 480 -15.13 -5.84 36.18
CA ASP A 480 -14.93 -7.12 36.88
C ASP A 480 -13.56 -7.30 37.57
N ASP A 481 -13.51 -6.88 38.83
CA ASP A 481 -12.40 -7.11 39.77
C ASP A 481 -12.06 -8.60 40.00
N GLN A 482 -12.88 -9.57 39.53
CA GLN A 482 -12.66 -11.01 39.71
C GLN A 482 -12.17 -11.73 38.44
N GLY A 483 -12.00 -11.04 37.31
CA GLY A 483 -11.43 -11.62 36.07
C GLY A 483 -12.30 -12.71 35.41
N ARG A 484 -13.61 -12.68 35.66
CA ARG A 484 -14.68 -13.55 35.13
C ARG A 484 -15.54 -12.79 34.10
N GLY A 485 -14.90 -11.88 33.37
CA GLY A 485 -15.58 -10.95 32.46
C GLY A 485 -16.44 -11.64 31.40
N LEU A 486 -17.28 -10.86 30.74
CA LEU A 486 -18.20 -11.42 29.74
C LEU A 486 -17.41 -11.80 28.46
N PRO A 487 -17.55 -13.03 27.92
CA PRO A 487 -17.01 -13.32 26.59
C PRO A 487 -17.74 -12.46 25.55
N VAL A 488 -16.98 -11.67 24.79
CA VAL A 488 -17.51 -10.71 23.80
C VAL A 488 -17.11 -11.02 22.35
N TYR A 489 -16.06 -11.83 22.16
CA TYR A 489 -15.63 -12.26 20.83
C TYR A 489 -14.83 -13.56 20.88
N GLN A 490 -15.04 -14.42 19.88
CA GLN A 490 -14.26 -15.63 19.66
C GLN A 490 -14.07 -15.85 18.15
N ALA A 491 -12.84 -16.18 17.73
CA ALA A 491 -12.56 -16.51 16.33
C ALA A 491 -11.44 -17.53 16.17
N ASN A 492 -11.46 -18.25 15.05
CA ASN A 492 -10.31 -19.00 14.54
C ASN A 492 -9.53 -18.08 13.60
N LEU A 493 -8.24 -17.90 13.83
CA LEU A 493 -7.41 -16.96 13.08
C LEU A 493 -6.95 -17.59 11.75
N THR A 494 -6.74 -16.75 10.75
CA THR A 494 -6.16 -17.17 9.47
C THR A 494 -4.64 -17.25 9.61
N CYS A 495 -4.06 -18.44 9.47
CA CYS A 495 -2.64 -18.70 9.67
C CYS A 495 -1.84 -18.75 8.36
N ALA A 496 -0.72 -18.02 8.31
CA ALA A 496 0.21 -17.97 7.19
C ALA A 496 1.66 -18.04 7.70
N GLY A 497 2.36 -19.15 7.39
CA GLY A 497 3.69 -19.40 7.94
C GLY A 497 3.65 -19.62 9.46
N ALA A 498 4.42 -18.83 10.21
CA ALA A 498 4.52 -18.90 11.67
C ALA A 498 3.57 -17.92 12.40
N LEU A 499 2.71 -17.19 11.67
CA LEU A 499 1.84 -16.14 12.20
C LEU A 499 0.38 -16.43 11.86
N CYS A 500 -0.53 -16.15 12.78
CA CYS A 500 -1.98 -16.14 12.55
C CYS A 500 -2.54 -14.73 12.75
N THR A 501 -3.57 -14.36 12.00
CA THR A 501 -4.19 -13.03 12.04
C THR A 501 -5.72 -13.11 11.95
N ASP A 502 -6.39 -12.23 12.69
CA ASP A 502 -7.76 -11.79 12.44
C ASP A 502 -7.84 -10.25 12.49
N GLU A 503 -8.75 -9.66 11.70
CA GLU A 503 -9.00 -8.21 11.65
C GLU A 503 -10.51 -7.92 11.65
N ASN A 504 -11.33 -8.82 12.20
CA ASN A 504 -12.79 -8.76 12.09
C ASN A 504 -13.48 -8.15 13.31
N TRP A 505 -12.84 -8.16 14.48
CA TRP A 505 -13.39 -7.64 15.72
C TRP A 505 -13.26 -6.11 15.87
N GLU A 506 -14.30 -5.48 16.41
CA GLU A 506 -14.39 -4.05 16.71
C GLU A 506 -14.68 -3.91 18.22
N PRO A 507 -13.72 -3.46 19.05
CA PRO A 507 -13.97 -3.18 20.45
C PRO A 507 -14.83 -1.92 20.63
N ALA A 508 -15.56 -1.86 21.73
CA ALA A 508 -16.08 -0.60 22.23
C ALA A 508 -14.97 0.19 22.95
N ASP A 509 -14.98 1.51 22.85
CA ASP A 509 -14.02 2.35 23.58
C ASP A 509 -14.45 2.58 25.04
N GLY A 510 -13.51 2.98 25.89
CA GLY A 510 -13.71 3.08 27.33
C GLY A 510 -13.72 1.73 28.06
N ARG A 511 -13.33 0.63 27.40
CA ARG A 511 -13.36 -0.74 27.92
C ARG A 511 -11.99 -1.39 28.04
N THR A 512 -11.89 -2.36 28.95
CA THR A 512 -10.71 -3.21 29.13
C THR A 512 -11.04 -4.64 28.73
N TYR A 513 -10.22 -5.23 27.87
CA TYR A 513 -10.40 -6.59 27.36
C TYR A 513 -9.19 -7.45 27.66
N ARG A 514 -9.42 -8.66 28.19
CA ARG A 514 -8.42 -9.72 28.25
C ARG A 514 -8.55 -10.60 27.01
N MET A 515 -7.42 -10.88 26.35
CA MET A 515 -7.35 -11.75 25.19
C MET A 515 -6.53 -12.98 25.52
N VAL A 516 -7.12 -14.17 25.32
CA VAL A 516 -6.41 -15.44 25.42
C VAL A 516 -6.37 -16.09 24.04
N TYR A 517 -5.16 -16.33 23.56
CA TYR A 517 -4.89 -17.03 22.32
C TYR A 517 -4.47 -18.46 22.62
N THR A 518 -5.18 -19.43 22.06
CA THR A 518 -4.71 -20.83 22.00
C THR A 518 -4.03 -21.05 20.67
N VAL A 519 -2.81 -21.60 20.68
CA VAL A 519 -1.99 -21.81 19.48
C VAL A 519 -1.55 -23.26 19.45
N SER A 520 -1.87 -23.96 18.36
CA SER A 520 -1.44 -25.34 18.13
C SER A 520 -0.54 -25.42 16.90
N ALA A 521 0.52 -26.22 17.00
CA ALA A 521 1.52 -26.38 15.95
C ALA A 521 2.09 -27.81 15.96
N GLN A 522 2.85 -28.12 14.92
CA GLN A 522 3.62 -29.34 14.77
C GLN A 522 5.09 -28.97 14.56
N THR A 523 6.02 -29.64 15.23
CA THR A 523 7.46 -29.42 15.04
C THR A 523 8.21 -30.73 14.90
N ASP A 524 9.22 -30.75 14.03
CA ASP A 524 10.05 -31.93 13.78
C ASP A 524 11.15 -32.03 14.86
N THR A 525 10.96 -32.91 15.82
CA THR A 525 11.97 -33.22 16.83
C THR A 525 12.89 -34.36 16.37
N LYS A 526 14.00 -34.58 17.10
CA LYS A 526 14.85 -35.78 16.91
C LYS A 526 14.10 -37.10 17.11
N THR A 527 12.96 -37.04 17.80
CA THR A 527 12.06 -38.15 18.09
C THR A 527 10.80 -38.14 17.21
N GLY A 528 10.84 -37.48 16.04
CA GLY A 528 9.70 -37.39 15.12
C GLY A 528 8.88 -36.10 15.27
N PRO A 529 7.84 -35.94 14.44
CA PRO A 529 6.94 -34.80 14.50
C PRO A 529 6.11 -34.85 15.79
N ILE A 530 6.13 -33.77 16.58
CA ILE A 530 5.26 -33.62 17.76
C ILE A 530 4.24 -32.53 17.47
N ARG A 531 2.95 -32.84 17.63
CA ARG A 531 1.88 -31.86 17.69
C ARG A 531 1.69 -31.38 19.12
N TYR A 532 1.71 -30.07 19.33
CA TYR A 532 1.70 -29.45 20.64
C TYR A 532 0.85 -28.17 20.64
N GLY A 533 0.63 -27.61 21.84
CA GLY A 533 -0.02 -26.32 22.00
C GLY A 533 0.72 -25.42 22.97
N ASP A 534 0.69 -24.11 22.72
CA ASP A 534 1.00 -23.07 23.70
C ASP A 534 -0.10 -22.01 23.69
N TYR A 535 -0.17 -21.18 24.73
CA TYR A 535 -1.10 -20.09 24.81
C TYR A 535 -0.37 -18.77 25.04
N ALA A 536 -0.94 -17.70 24.51
CA ALA A 536 -0.47 -16.34 24.72
C ALA A 536 -1.62 -15.48 25.23
N GLU A 537 -1.31 -14.53 26.11
CA GLU A 537 -2.30 -13.66 26.73
C GLU A 537 -1.84 -12.20 26.58
N THR A 538 -2.79 -11.29 26.40
CA THR A 538 -2.55 -9.84 26.48
C THR A 538 -3.83 -9.13 26.90
N ASP A 539 -3.66 -7.97 27.50
CA ASP A 539 -4.76 -7.04 27.76
C ASP A 539 -4.80 -5.96 26.69
N LEU A 540 -5.99 -5.43 26.42
CA LEU A 540 -6.25 -4.28 25.57
C LEU A 540 -7.12 -3.29 26.33
N VAL A 541 -6.56 -2.13 26.65
CA VAL A 541 -7.29 -1.01 27.27
C VAL A 541 -7.63 -0.01 26.17
N MET A 542 -8.92 0.12 25.87
CA MET A 542 -9.42 1.09 24.89
C MET A 542 -9.75 2.41 25.58
N ALA A 543 -8.91 3.42 25.39
CA ALA A 543 -9.18 4.76 25.91
C ALA A 543 -10.47 5.36 25.28
N PRO A 544 -11.31 6.09 26.03
CA PRO A 544 -12.47 6.82 25.50
C PRO A 544 -12.14 7.62 24.23
N ALA A 545 -13.04 7.60 23.25
CA ALA A 545 -12.78 8.18 21.92
C ALA A 545 -13.95 8.99 21.33
N VAL A 546 -13.62 9.91 20.43
CA VAL A 546 -14.54 10.63 19.53
C VAL A 546 -14.22 10.26 18.09
N TYR A 547 -15.25 9.90 17.32
CA TYR A 547 -15.13 9.60 15.89
C TYR A 547 -15.60 10.78 15.04
N LEU A 548 -14.84 11.09 14.00
CA LEU A 548 -15.20 12.05 12.95
C LEU A 548 -15.29 11.32 11.60
N ARG A 549 -16.34 10.49 11.43
CA ARG A 549 -16.51 9.71 10.20
C ARG A 549 -16.74 10.65 9.01
N GLY A 550 -16.06 10.39 7.90
CA GLY A 550 -16.06 11.24 6.71
C GLY A 550 -14.85 12.18 6.60
N LEU A 551 -14.12 12.43 7.69
CA LEU A 551 -12.86 13.18 7.66
C LEU A 551 -11.68 12.21 7.36
N PRO A 552 -10.88 12.42 6.30
CA PRO A 552 -9.75 11.54 5.98
C PRO A 552 -8.54 11.78 6.90
N ALA A 553 -7.68 10.77 7.04
CA ALA A 553 -6.45 10.84 7.84
C ALA A 553 -5.39 11.83 7.30
N THR A 554 -5.52 12.27 6.05
CA THR A 554 -4.78 13.39 5.45
C THR A 554 -5.77 14.24 4.68
N VAL A 555 -5.80 15.55 4.94
CA VAL A 555 -6.82 16.45 4.39
C VAL A 555 -6.25 17.23 3.21
N ASP A 556 -6.74 16.94 2.01
CA ASP A 556 -6.53 17.80 0.84
C ASP A 556 -7.62 18.88 0.79
N LEU A 557 -7.25 20.13 1.07
CA LEU A 557 -8.18 21.26 1.09
C LEU A 557 -8.75 21.58 -0.30
N ALA A 558 -8.09 21.17 -1.39
CA ALA A 558 -8.62 21.35 -2.75
C ALA A 558 -9.83 20.44 -3.05
N GLN A 559 -10.02 19.37 -2.26
CA GLN A 559 -11.13 18.43 -2.41
C GLN A 559 -12.33 18.75 -1.50
N ILE A 560 -12.22 19.76 -0.64
CA ILE A 560 -13.33 20.17 0.25
C ILE A 560 -14.33 21.02 -0.56
N PRO A 561 -15.63 20.64 -0.62
CA PRO A 561 -16.64 21.45 -1.29
C PRO A 561 -16.82 22.83 -0.65
N THR A 562 -17.26 23.82 -1.43
CA THR A 562 -17.56 25.19 -0.94
C THR A 562 -18.65 25.21 0.14
N GLU A 563 -19.60 24.29 0.05
CA GLU A 563 -20.66 24.04 1.01
C GLU A 563 -20.18 23.27 2.25
N GLY A 564 -18.95 22.76 2.22
CA GLY A 564 -18.24 22.00 3.26
C GLY A 564 -18.37 20.48 3.12
N LEU A 565 -17.48 19.76 3.80
CA LEU A 565 -17.44 18.30 3.85
C LEU A 565 -18.43 17.79 4.93
N PRO A 566 -19.43 16.94 4.58
CA PRO A 566 -20.30 16.32 5.58
C PRO A 566 -19.51 15.28 6.38
N ILE A 567 -19.60 15.35 7.70
CA ILE A 567 -18.96 14.42 8.63
C ILE A 567 -19.94 14.00 9.73
N THR A 568 -19.79 12.79 10.27
CA THR A 568 -20.60 12.30 11.38
C THR A 568 -19.75 12.25 12.65
N VAL A 569 -20.15 13.04 13.65
CA VAL A 569 -19.53 13.08 14.99
C VAL A 569 -20.22 12.07 15.89
N MET A 570 -19.46 11.21 16.57
CA MET A 570 -19.98 10.16 17.46
C MET A 570 -19.11 10.00 18.71
N ALA A 571 -19.72 9.74 19.87
CA ALA A 571 -19.01 9.23 21.04
C ALA A 571 -18.72 7.73 20.89
N GLY A 572 -17.51 7.30 21.27
CA GLY A 572 -17.14 5.89 21.45
C GLY A 572 -17.27 5.41 22.90
N THR A 573 -17.60 6.29 23.84
CA THR A 573 -17.60 6.06 25.29
C THR A 573 -18.98 6.32 25.89
N THR A 574 -19.23 5.78 27.09
CA THR A 574 -20.39 6.07 27.93
C THR A 574 -20.24 7.34 28.78
N GLU A 575 -19.04 7.94 28.84
CA GLU A 575 -18.82 9.23 29.49
C GLU A 575 -19.40 10.39 28.64
N GLU A 576 -20.05 11.35 29.30
CA GLU A 576 -20.61 12.54 28.64
C GLU A 576 -19.48 13.42 28.10
N ILE A 577 -19.33 13.47 26.77
CA ILE A 577 -18.40 14.35 26.07
C ILE A 577 -19.14 15.63 25.67
N GLY A 578 -18.56 16.80 25.96
CA GLY A 578 -19.17 18.08 25.60
C GLY A 578 -19.07 18.38 24.12
N ARG A 579 -17.88 18.83 23.68
CA ARG A 579 -17.68 19.40 22.33
C ARG A 579 -16.41 18.93 21.67
N VAL A 580 -16.46 18.73 20.36
CA VAL A 580 -15.28 18.67 19.50
C VAL A 580 -15.15 19.99 18.72
N SER A 581 -13.93 20.49 18.59
CA SER A 581 -13.61 21.68 17.81
C SER A 581 -12.34 21.47 16.98
N GLY A 582 -12.24 22.18 15.86
CA GLY A 582 -11.13 22.05 14.91
C GLY A 582 -10.44 23.38 14.62
N ARG A 583 -9.11 23.41 14.76
CA ARG A 583 -8.25 24.56 14.49
C ARG A 583 -7.22 24.22 13.42
N LEU A 584 -7.37 24.81 12.24
CA LEU A 584 -6.40 24.71 11.15
C LEU A 584 -5.24 25.70 11.33
N VAL A 585 -4.01 25.24 11.06
CA VAL A 585 -2.81 26.06 10.92
C VAL A 585 -2.19 25.75 9.57
N LEU A 586 -2.35 26.66 8.60
CA LEU A 586 -1.80 26.52 7.25
C LEU A 586 -0.56 27.40 7.06
N ARG A 587 0.45 26.87 6.37
CA ARG A 587 1.70 27.57 6.04
C ARG A 587 1.93 27.53 4.54
N ARG A 588 2.58 28.55 3.98
CA ARG A 588 3.06 28.57 2.60
C ARG A 588 4.43 27.89 2.52
N ASP A 589 4.62 26.95 1.59
CA ASP A 589 5.79 26.05 1.61
C ASP A 589 7.12 26.72 1.23
N ASP A 590 7.09 27.80 0.44
CA ASP A 590 8.27 28.53 -0.01
C ASP A 590 8.76 29.62 0.97
N THR A 591 7.84 30.25 1.73
CA THR A 591 8.17 31.29 2.72
C THR A 591 8.10 30.83 4.18
N GLY A 592 7.43 29.71 4.46
CA GLY A 592 7.13 29.24 5.82
C GLY A 592 6.11 30.10 6.59
N GLU A 593 5.53 31.12 5.93
CA GLU A 593 4.60 32.08 6.53
C GLU A 593 3.29 31.39 6.92
N VAL A 594 2.86 31.59 8.17
CA VAL A 594 1.57 31.10 8.68
C VAL A 594 0.46 32.03 8.20
N LEU A 595 -0.63 31.46 7.70
CA LEU A 595 -1.78 32.21 7.19
C LEU A 595 -2.91 32.29 8.24
N PRO A 596 -3.02 33.39 9.01
CA PRO A 596 -4.06 33.54 10.03
C PRO A 596 -5.46 33.78 9.45
N THR A 597 -5.57 34.02 8.15
CA THR A 597 -6.83 34.30 7.44
C THR A 597 -7.57 33.04 6.97
N VAL A 598 -6.97 31.86 7.13
CA VAL A 598 -7.58 30.57 6.78
C VAL A 598 -7.96 29.85 8.08
N GLY A 599 -9.21 29.42 8.20
CA GLY A 599 -9.72 28.83 9.43
C GLY A 599 -10.93 27.93 9.20
N THR A 600 -11.20 27.06 10.17
CA THR A 600 -12.16 25.95 10.02
C THR A 600 -13.52 26.18 10.66
N GLY A 601 -13.62 27.13 11.61
CA GLY A 601 -14.87 27.45 12.33
C GLY A 601 -15.57 26.27 13.04
N PHE A 602 -14.94 25.10 13.05
CA PHE A 602 -15.60 23.83 13.33
C PHE A 602 -15.76 23.66 14.84
N THR A 603 -17.01 23.52 15.28
CA THR A 603 -17.37 23.18 16.66
C THR A 603 -18.71 22.45 16.62
N THR A 604 -18.82 21.33 17.34
CA THR A 604 -20.02 20.49 17.37
C THR A 604 -20.12 19.80 18.73
N ASP A 605 -21.34 19.73 19.28
CA ASP A 605 -21.64 18.95 20.49
C ASP A 605 -21.52 17.45 20.16
N VAL A 606 -20.82 16.68 21.00
CA VAL A 606 -20.67 15.23 20.78
C VAL A 606 -21.88 14.51 21.39
N PRO A 607 -22.63 13.69 20.64
CA PRO A 607 -23.81 13.04 21.18
C PRO A 607 -23.43 11.90 22.15
N GLU A 608 -24.13 11.80 23.28
CA GLU A 608 -24.00 10.69 24.25
C GLU A 608 -24.24 9.30 23.62
N SER A 609 -25.03 9.23 22.55
CA SER A 609 -25.25 7.99 21.80
C SER A 609 -25.57 8.24 20.33
N GLY A 610 -25.18 7.31 19.47
CA GLY A 610 -25.38 7.43 18.02
C GLY A 610 -24.41 8.42 17.37
N GLY A 611 -24.88 9.14 16.36
CA GLY A 611 -24.07 10.10 15.61
C GLY A 611 -24.87 11.34 15.20
N VAL A 612 -24.19 12.48 15.19
CA VAL A 612 -24.69 13.77 14.71
C VAL A 612 -24.00 14.11 13.41
N GLU A 613 -24.78 14.41 12.36
CA GLU A 613 -24.23 15.00 11.15
C GLU A 613 -23.80 16.45 11.42
N ALA A 614 -22.56 16.74 11.08
CA ALA A 614 -21.94 18.05 11.16
C ALA A 614 -21.24 18.36 9.84
N LEU A 615 -20.81 19.61 9.68
CA LEU A 615 -20.36 20.11 8.40
C LEU A 615 -19.03 20.85 8.57
N PHE A 616 -17.95 20.24 8.08
CA PHE A 616 -16.60 20.75 8.16
C PHE A 616 -16.35 21.74 7.01
N ARG A 617 -16.15 23.01 7.33
CA ARG A 617 -15.89 24.08 6.36
C ARG A 617 -14.50 24.65 6.55
N VAL A 618 -13.96 25.25 5.50
CA VAL A 618 -12.67 25.96 5.54
C VAL A 618 -12.83 27.29 4.84
N ASP A 619 -12.83 28.37 5.62
CA ASP A 619 -12.99 29.73 5.13
C ASP A 619 -11.64 30.32 4.72
N GLY A 620 -11.65 31.25 3.77
CA GLY A 620 -10.47 32.03 3.36
C GLY A 620 -9.61 31.42 2.25
N LEU A 621 -9.87 30.18 1.80
CA LEU A 621 -9.09 29.51 0.75
C LEU A 621 -9.04 30.27 -0.59
N THR A 622 -10.12 30.97 -0.95
CA THR A 622 -10.24 31.74 -2.21
C THR A 622 -9.36 33.00 -2.27
N ASN A 623 -8.80 33.44 -1.13
CA ASN A 623 -7.93 34.63 -1.05
C ASN A 623 -6.43 34.28 -1.11
N LEU A 624 -6.09 33.01 -1.33
CA LEU A 624 -4.70 32.54 -1.36
C LEU A 624 -4.05 32.81 -2.71
N ARG A 625 -2.73 33.06 -2.68
CA ARG A 625 -1.94 33.19 -3.90
C ARG A 625 -1.68 31.80 -4.51
N PRO A 626 -1.36 31.70 -5.81
CA PRO A 626 -0.86 30.46 -6.39
C PRO A 626 0.39 29.95 -5.65
N GLY A 627 0.44 28.65 -5.37
CA GLY A 627 1.50 28.04 -4.57
C GLY A 627 1.10 26.75 -3.88
N ALA A 628 2.08 26.11 -3.24
CA ALA A 628 1.87 24.95 -2.38
C ALA A 628 1.84 25.37 -0.90
N TYR A 629 0.97 24.71 -0.15
CA TYR A 629 0.72 24.99 1.26
C TYR A 629 0.58 23.67 2.03
N SER A 630 1.23 23.60 3.19
CA SER A 630 1.18 22.49 4.13
C SER A 630 0.79 22.97 5.53
N GLY A 631 0.20 22.10 6.33
CA GLY A 631 -0.33 22.48 7.64
C GLY A 631 -0.85 21.34 8.48
N GLU A 632 -1.45 21.72 9.61
CA GLU A 632 -2.02 20.80 10.59
C GLU A 632 -3.45 21.23 10.94
N LEU A 633 -4.38 20.27 10.95
CA LEU A 633 -5.70 20.41 11.55
C LEU A 633 -5.63 19.79 12.94
N VAL A 634 -5.64 20.64 13.97
CA VAL A 634 -5.65 20.22 15.37
C VAL A 634 -7.10 20.12 15.83
N LEU A 635 -7.46 18.97 16.39
CA LEU A 635 -8.78 18.68 16.93
C LEU A 635 -8.71 18.64 18.46
N GLU A 636 -9.60 19.38 19.10
CA GLU A 636 -9.65 19.56 20.56
C GLU A 636 -11.04 19.18 21.07
N VAL A 637 -11.08 18.40 22.16
CA VAL A 637 -12.32 17.93 22.78
C VAL A 637 -12.43 18.48 24.20
N THR A 638 -13.63 18.93 24.59
CA THR A 638 -13.94 19.40 25.94
C THR A 638 -15.06 18.59 26.58
N ASP A 639 -15.07 18.56 27.90
CA ASP A 639 -16.20 18.09 28.70
C ASP A 639 -17.43 19.04 28.56
N PRO A 640 -18.59 18.70 29.13
CA PRO A 640 -19.79 19.54 29.12
C PRO A 640 -19.61 20.90 29.84
N ASN A 641 -18.60 21.05 30.69
CA ASN A 641 -18.25 22.30 31.37
C ASN A 641 -17.30 23.19 30.55
N GLY A 642 -16.82 22.72 29.39
CA GLY A 642 -15.87 23.43 28.53
C GLY A 642 -14.40 23.27 28.95
N LEU A 643 -14.07 22.31 29.81
CA LEU A 643 -12.70 21.97 30.20
C LEU A 643 -12.10 20.96 29.21
N PRO A 644 -10.80 21.05 28.86
CA PRO A 644 -10.16 20.08 27.97
C PRO A 644 -10.24 18.64 28.51
N MET A 645 -10.75 17.73 27.69
CA MET A 645 -10.93 16.31 28.04
C MET A 645 -9.86 15.45 27.36
N SER A 646 -9.29 14.49 28.09
CA SER A 646 -8.23 13.62 27.56
C SER A 646 -8.80 12.38 26.87
N VAL A 647 -9.51 12.58 25.76
CA VAL A 647 -10.05 11.50 24.92
C VAL A 647 -9.26 11.36 23.61
N SER A 648 -9.29 10.15 23.03
CA SER A 648 -8.74 9.88 21.70
C SER A 648 -9.64 10.50 20.62
N VAL A 649 -9.06 11.05 19.56
CA VAL A 649 -9.82 11.55 18.40
C VAL A 649 -9.43 10.74 17.18
N ARG A 650 -10.40 10.17 16.46
CA ARG A 650 -10.19 9.34 15.26
C ARG A 650 -10.71 10.07 14.01
N PRO A 651 -9.94 10.15 12.90
CA PRO A 651 -8.73 9.37 12.62
C PRO A 651 -7.45 9.84 13.33
N GLY A 652 -7.42 11.05 13.90
CA GLY A 652 -6.28 11.54 14.67
C GLY A 652 -6.56 12.88 15.33
N LYS A 653 -5.83 13.20 16.41
CA LYS A 653 -5.92 14.52 17.09
C LYS A 653 -5.26 15.65 16.28
N ILE A 654 -4.25 15.32 15.48
CA ILE A 654 -3.57 16.24 14.58
C ILE A 654 -3.54 15.55 13.22
N LEU A 655 -4.13 16.16 12.20
CA LEU A 655 -4.18 15.64 10.84
C LEU A 655 -3.31 16.50 9.92
N PRO A 656 -2.43 15.91 9.10
CA PRO A 656 -1.69 16.66 8.08
C PRO A 656 -2.65 17.20 7.02
N VAL A 657 -2.38 18.43 6.58
CA VAL A 657 -3.21 19.19 5.65
C VAL A 657 -2.35 19.68 4.50
N THR A 658 -2.89 19.58 3.27
CA THR A 658 -2.23 20.05 2.05
C THR A 658 -3.17 20.85 1.18
N LEU A 659 -2.63 21.79 0.41
CA LEU A 659 -3.35 22.55 -0.61
C LEU A 659 -2.37 22.97 -1.71
N SER A 660 -2.74 22.75 -2.96
CA SER A 660 -2.03 23.30 -4.12
C SER A 660 -2.94 24.23 -4.89
N VAL A 661 -2.64 25.53 -4.89
CA VAL A 661 -3.36 26.55 -5.67
C VAL A 661 -2.65 26.69 -7.03
N PRO A 662 -3.27 26.29 -8.15
CA PRO A 662 -2.62 26.32 -9.46
C PRO A 662 -2.35 27.75 -9.94
N ARG A 663 -1.29 27.92 -10.74
CA ARG A 663 -0.96 29.18 -11.41
C ARG A 663 -1.81 29.35 -12.67
N PRO A 664 -2.47 30.51 -12.88
CA PRO A 664 -3.12 30.82 -14.15
C PRO A 664 -2.08 30.75 -15.28
N THR A 665 -2.41 30.04 -16.36
CA THR A 665 -1.45 29.73 -17.44
C THR A 665 -1.98 30.17 -18.80
N ALA A 666 -1.13 30.79 -19.61
CA ALA A 666 -1.40 31.08 -21.02
C ALA A 666 -0.56 30.16 -21.92
N LEU A 667 -1.22 29.38 -22.76
CA LEU A 667 -0.63 28.47 -23.75
C LEU A 667 -0.69 29.13 -25.12
N LEU A 668 0.44 29.26 -25.81
CA LEU A 668 0.48 29.73 -27.20
C LEU A 668 0.68 28.57 -28.18
N ASP A 669 -0.07 28.57 -29.28
CA ASP A 669 -0.04 27.52 -30.29
C ASP A 669 1.18 27.59 -31.23
N ALA A 670 1.98 28.65 -31.14
CA ALA A 670 3.08 28.96 -32.04
C ALA A 670 4.39 29.25 -31.29
N THR A 671 5.48 28.59 -31.71
CA THR A 671 6.84 28.82 -31.21
C THR A 671 7.62 29.86 -32.03
N THR A 672 7.02 30.40 -33.11
CA THR A 672 7.64 31.39 -33.99
C THR A 672 6.61 32.41 -34.46
N ALA A 673 6.92 33.70 -34.33
CA ALA A 673 6.18 34.81 -34.94
C ALA A 673 6.78 35.14 -36.31
N ASP A 674 6.15 34.67 -37.38
CA ASP A 674 6.54 35.01 -38.76
C ASP A 674 5.77 36.25 -39.25
N PHE A 675 6.50 37.30 -39.58
CA PHE A 675 5.98 38.55 -40.14
C PHE A 675 6.05 38.60 -41.67
N GLY A 676 6.50 37.52 -42.30
CA GLY A 676 6.55 37.36 -43.75
C GLY A 676 7.60 38.22 -44.44
N GLN A 677 7.34 38.52 -45.72
CA GLN A 677 8.21 39.32 -46.57
C GLN A 677 7.69 40.76 -46.70
N ILE A 678 8.53 41.73 -46.38
CA ILE A 678 8.22 43.17 -46.44
C ILE A 678 9.11 43.87 -47.46
N ALA A 679 8.54 44.81 -48.22
CA ALA A 679 9.30 45.62 -49.17
C ALA A 679 10.17 46.66 -48.44
N PHE A 680 11.42 46.85 -48.91
CA PHE A 680 12.36 47.83 -48.37
C PHE A 680 11.78 49.26 -48.36
N SER A 681 12.14 50.03 -47.34
CA SER A 681 11.76 51.44 -47.19
C SER A 681 12.88 52.21 -46.50
N SER A 682 13.23 53.37 -47.06
CA SER A 682 14.24 54.30 -46.53
C SER A 682 13.71 55.21 -45.41
N SER A 683 12.41 55.14 -45.06
CA SER A 683 11.84 55.98 -44.01
C SER A 683 12.18 55.44 -42.60
N PRO A 684 12.63 56.29 -41.66
CA PRO A 684 13.09 55.84 -40.33
C PRO A 684 11.97 55.43 -39.37
N SER A 685 10.70 55.76 -39.62
CA SER A 685 9.60 55.69 -38.63
C SER A 685 8.38 54.89 -39.07
N ILE A 686 8.58 53.73 -39.71
CA ILE A 686 7.50 52.87 -40.24
C ILE A 686 7.35 51.58 -39.41
N GLN A 687 6.11 51.26 -39.03
CA GLN A 687 5.73 49.93 -38.50
C GLN A 687 6.07 48.86 -39.55
N LEU A 688 6.86 47.87 -39.15
CA LEU A 688 7.58 47.01 -40.10
C LEU A 688 6.67 46.14 -40.96
N ALA A 689 5.62 45.58 -40.34
CA ALA A 689 4.69 44.63 -40.91
C ALA A 689 3.33 44.75 -40.21
N ASP A 690 2.32 44.08 -40.78
CA ASP A 690 1.10 43.75 -40.05
C ASP A 690 1.43 42.89 -38.80
N PRO A 691 0.62 42.93 -37.73
CA PRO A 691 0.90 42.16 -36.52
C PRO A 691 0.90 40.65 -36.80
N ALA A 692 1.90 39.94 -36.27
CA ALA A 692 1.85 38.49 -36.19
C ALA A 692 0.79 38.10 -35.15
N LEU A 693 -0.20 37.32 -35.57
CA LEU A 693 -1.30 36.84 -34.71
C LEU A 693 -0.97 35.42 -34.22
N LEU A 694 -0.75 35.27 -32.92
CA LEU A 694 -0.47 33.97 -32.31
C LEU A 694 -1.73 33.46 -31.61
N GLY A 695 -2.14 32.21 -31.86
CA GLY A 695 -3.22 31.57 -31.09
C GLY A 695 -2.83 31.47 -29.61
N VAL A 696 -3.74 31.83 -28.71
CA VAL A 696 -3.54 31.75 -27.26
C VAL A 696 -4.77 31.15 -26.56
N LYS A 697 -4.53 30.24 -25.63
CA LYS A 697 -5.53 29.62 -24.77
C LYS A 697 -5.17 29.85 -23.31
N PHE A 698 -6.12 30.32 -22.52
CA PHE A 698 -5.95 30.51 -21.08
C PHE A 698 -6.49 29.32 -20.29
N GLU A 699 -5.75 28.90 -19.28
CA GLU A 699 -6.17 27.99 -18.22
C GLU A 699 -6.43 28.84 -16.97
N GLY A 700 -7.70 29.22 -16.80
CA GLY A 700 -8.15 30.25 -15.86
C GLY A 700 -8.69 31.49 -16.58
N ASP A 701 -8.85 32.60 -15.84
CA ASP A 701 -9.29 33.87 -16.41
C ASP A 701 -8.23 34.48 -17.34
N PRO A 702 -8.61 35.11 -18.47
CA PRO A 702 -7.67 35.79 -19.37
C PRO A 702 -6.90 36.92 -18.67
N PHE A 703 -5.58 36.97 -18.89
CA PHE A 703 -4.69 37.98 -18.33
C PHE A 703 -3.77 38.60 -19.41
N PRO A 704 -3.30 39.85 -19.24
CA PRO A 704 -2.46 40.49 -20.25
C PRO A 704 -1.05 39.89 -20.30
N ILE A 705 -0.55 39.69 -21.51
CA ILE A 705 0.77 39.12 -21.79
C ILE A 705 1.67 40.22 -22.35
N THR A 706 2.77 40.50 -21.66
CA THR A 706 3.80 41.44 -22.12
C THR A 706 4.77 40.72 -23.04
N ALA A 707 5.11 41.32 -24.18
CA ALA A 707 6.13 40.80 -25.10
C ALA A 707 7.30 41.80 -25.19
N GLN A 708 8.53 41.30 -25.03
CA GLN A 708 9.76 42.08 -25.05
C GLN A 708 10.82 41.44 -25.94
N MET A 709 11.47 42.23 -26.80
CA MET A 709 12.59 41.75 -27.60
C MET A 709 13.79 41.40 -26.70
N THR A 710 14.30 40.18 -26.82
CA THR A 710 15.44 39.66 -26.05
C THR A 710 16.71 39.61 -26.88
N ASP A 711 16.60 39.20 -28.14
CA ASP A 711 17.71 39.14 -29.10
C ASP A 711 17.19 39.45 -30.51
N SER A 712 18.03 40.05 -31.35
CA SER A 712 17.71 40.47 -32.71
C SER A 712 18.98 40.53 -33.57
N THR A 713 18.98 39.85 -34.72
CA THR A 713 20.04 39.98 -35.74
C THR A 713 20.02 41.33 -36.46
N CYS A 714 18.99 42.17 -36.22
CA CYS A 714 18.81 43.47 -36.85
C CYS A 714 18.80 44.59 -35.81
N THR A 715 19.61 45.63 -36.04
CA THR A 715 19.71 46.80 -35.15
C THR A 715 18.37 47.54 -35.02
N ASP A 716 18.13 48.08 -33.84
CA ASP A 716 17.01 48.96 -33.49
C ASP A 716 15.61 48.39 -33.74
N VAL A 717 15.44 47.07 -33.72
CA VAL A 717 14.13 46.40 -33.78
C VAL A 717 13.64 46.09 -32.37
N THR A 718 12.44 46.56 -32.04
CA THR A 718 11.73 46.22 -30.79
C THR A 718 10.43 45.48 -31.08
N ALA A 719 10.01 44.64 -30.14
CA ALA A 719 8.74 43.93 -30.16
C ALA A 719 7.81 44.50 -29.08
N ALA A 720 6.52 44.59 -29.40
CA ALA A 720 5.46 44.95 -28.45
C ALA A 720 4.26 44.02 -28.66
N GLY A 721 3.73 43.47 -27.57
CA GLY A 721 2.46 42.73 -27.55
C GLY A 721 1.28 43.68 -27.32
N GLY A 722 0.13 43.37 -27.91
CA GLY A 722 -1.16 43.93 -27.50
C GLY A 722 -1.98 42.93 -26.69
N ASP A 723 -3.14 43.37 -26.18
CA ASP A 723 -4.08 42.49 -25.50
C ASP A 723 -4.57 41.35 -26.40
N ALA A 724 -4.96 40.22 -25.80
CA ALA A 724 -5.53 39.10 -26.55
C ALA A 724 -6.91 39.48 -27.13
N VAL A 725 -7.06 39.39 -28.45
CA VAL A 725 -8.27 39.76 -29.19
C VAL A 725 -8.96 38.50 -29.73
N PRO A 726 -10.30 38.37 -29.64
CA PRO A 726 -11.03 37.27 -30.28
C PRO A 726 -10.88 37.32 -31.81
N ALA A 727 -10.49 36.19 -32.40
CA ALA A 727 -10.34 36.02 -33.85
C ALA A 727 -10.74 34.59 -34.25
N GLY A 728 -11.83 34.47 -35.02
CA GLY A 728 -12.42 33.16 -35.31
C GLY A 728 -12.98 32.49 -34.05
N ASP A 729 -12.69 31.20 -33.89
CA ASP A 729 -13.16 30.38 -32.76
C ASP A 729 -12.24 30.45 -31.52
N GLY A 730 -11.29 31.39 -31.48
CA GLY A 730 -10.29 31.49 -30.39
C GLY A 730 -9.82 32.91 -30.08
N LEU A 731 -8.89 33.02 -29.13
CA LEU A 731 -8.19 34.26 -28.80
C LEU A 731 -6.84 34.30 -29.53
N THR A 732 -6.42 35.49 -29.96
CA THR A 732 -5.12 35.71 -30.59
C THR A 732 -4.36 36.85 -29.92
N LEU A 733 -3.06 36.64 -29.70
CA LEU A 733 -2.12 37.63 -29.21
C LEU A 733 -1.47 38.36 -30.39
N PRO A 734 -1.74 39.66 -30.62
CA PRO A 734 -1.10 40.43 -31.69
C PRO A 734 0.28 40.93 -31.25
N ILE A 735 1.34 40.47 -31.89
CA ILE A 735 2.72 40.98 -31.70
C ILE A 735 3.08 41.91 -32.86
N ARG A 736 3.69 43.06 -32.55
CA ARG A 736 4.12 44.07 -33.52
C ARG A 736 5.62 44.31 -33.43
N LEU A 737 6.28 44.50 -34.57
CA LEU A 737 7.66 44.96 -34.65
C LEU A 737 7.72 46.46 -34.98
N GLN A 738 8.52 47.20 -34.21
CA GLN A 738 8.80 48.62 -34.40
C GLN A 738 10.30 48.82 -34.67
N ARG A 739 10.66 49.95 -35.29
CA ARG A 739 12.07 50.29 -35.60
C ARG A 739 12.34 51.80 -35.52
N LEU A 740 13.60 52.16 -35.34
CA LEU A 740 14.11 53.53 -35.41
C LEU A 740 14.98 53.82 -36.65
N THR A 741 15.51 52.79 -37.32
CA THR A 741 16.42 52.92 -38.46
C THR A 741 16.02 52.05 -39.66
N PRO A 742 16.43 52.38 -40.90
CA PRO A 742 16.13 51.56 -42.08
C PRO A 742 16.85 50.20 -42.07
N LEU A 743 16.07 49.12 -42.04
CA LEU A 743 16.60 47.75 -42.17
C LEU A 743 17.21 47.52 -43.56
N GLN A 744 18.39 46.90 -43.60
CA GLN A 744 18.98 46.40 -44.85
C GLN A 744 18.14 45.25 -45.44
N PRO A 745 18.16 45.04 -46.76
CA PRO A 745 17.67 43.82 -47.38
C PRO A 745 18.29 42.56 -46.78
N GLY A 746 17.49 41.51 -46.61
CA GLY A 746 17.92 40.27 -45.98
C GLY A 746 16.88 39.68 -45.02
N GLU A 747 17.33 38.80 -44.13
CA GLU A 747 16.47 38.11 -43.17
C GLU A 747 16.83 38.53 -41.74
N CYS A 748 15.87 39.13 -41.04
CA CYS A 748 15.97 39.43 -39.62
C CYS A 748 15.31 38.30 -38.82
N SER A 749 15.99 37.87 -37.76
CA SER A 749 15.48 36.88 -36.81
C SER A 749 16.00 37.15 -35.40
N GLY A 750 15.37 36.52 -34.40
CA GLY A 750 15.76 36.68 -33.00
C GLY A 750 14.72 36.10 -32.05
N LEU A 751 14.72 36.55 -30.81
CA LEU A 751 13.90 35.99 -29.73
C LEU A 751 13.06 37.07 -29.03
N ILE A 752 11.78 36.79 -28.85
CA ILE A 752 10.83 37.58 -28.06
C ILE A 752 10.50 36.80 -26.79
N SER A 753 10.70 37.43 -25.63
CA SER A 753 10.25 36.90 -24.34
C SER A 753 8.81 37.33 -24.08
N LEU A 754 8.02 36.41 -23.54
CA LEU A 754 6.63 36.61 -23.15
C LEU A 754 6.49 36.41 -21.64
N SER A 755 5.82 37.32 -20.95
CA SER A 755 5.59 37.25 -19.50
C SER A 755 4.17 37.68 -19.12
N GLY A 756 3.65 37.10 -18.04
CA GLY A 756 2.41 37.57 -17.41
C GLY A 756 2.60 38.89 -16.65
N PRO A 757 1.56 39.35 -15.93
CA PRO A 757 1.59 40.60 -15.17
C PRO A 757 2.49 40.55 -13.92
N THR A 758 2.60 39.38 -13.29
CA THR A 758 3.48 39.09 -12.14
C THR A 758 4.08 37.68 -12.29
N GLU A 759 4.99 37.32 -11.38
CA GLU A 759 5.61 35.99 -11.29
C GLU A 759 4.65 34.84 -10.90
N ASP A 760 3.40 35.17 -10.54
CA ASP A 760 2.34 34.21 -10.20
C ASP A 760 1.63 33.64 -11.45
N TYR A 761 1.94 34.15 -12.66
CA TYR A 761 1.32 33.79 -13.94
C TYR A 761 2.32 33.11 -14.88
N ASP A 762 1.96 31.95 -15.42
CA ASP A 762 2.79 31.19 -16.35
C ASP A 762 2.42 31.51 -17.82
N VAL A 763 3.41 31.72 -18.68
CA VAL A 763 3.22 31.85 -20.14
C VAL A 763 4.09 30.81 -20.84
N ARG A 764 3.50 29.98 -21.71
CA ARG A 764 4.18 28.83 -22.32
C ARG A 764 3.96 28.79 -23.84
N PRO A 765 5.02 28.80 -24.66
CA PRO A 765 6.42 29.03 -24.28
C PRO A 765 6.67 30.49 -23.82
N ALA A 766 7.52 30.67 -22.82
CA ALA A 766 7.94 32.00 -22.35
C ALA A 766 8.89 32.73 -23.31
N GLN A 767 9.39 32.05 -24.35
CA GLN A 767 10.17 32.63 -25.43
C GLN A 767 9.73 32.05 -26.78
N ILE A 768 9.62 32.91 -27.79
CA ILE A 768 9.34 32.53 -29.17
C ILE A 768 10.41 33.12 -30.10
N ALA A 769 10.71 32.43 -31.19
CA ALA A 769 11.49 33.02 -32.26
C ALA A 769 10.64 34.06 -33.01
N TYR A 770 11.28 35.02 -33.67
CA TYR A 770 10.62 35.82 -34.72
C TYR A 770 11.42 35.80 -36.02
N ARG A 771 10.71 36.05 -37.12
CA ARG A 771 11.30 36.12 -38.47
C ARG A 771 10.63 37.22 -39.28
N VAL A 772 11.41 38.02 -39.98
CA VAL A 772 10.92 38.94 -41.03
C VAL A 772 11.94 39.06 -42.15
N ARG A 773 11.49 39.05 -43.40
CA ARG A 773 12.36 39.14 -44.58
C ARG A 773 12.17 40.47 -45.29
N VAL A 774 13.21 41.29 -45.35
CA VAL A 774 13.24 42.53 -46.12
C VAL A 774 13.64 42.22 -47.56
N ALA A 775 12.75 42.49 -48.51
CA ALA A 775 13.00 42.30 -49.93
C ALA A 775 14.06 43.28 -50.45
N ASP A 776 15.00 42.79 -51.25
CA ASP A 776 15.99 43.62 -51.93
C ASP A 776 15.33 44.39 -53.10
N PRO A 777 15.35 45.74 -53.11
CA PRO A 777 14.61 46.52 -54.09
C PRO A 777 15.39 46.63 -55.41
N GLU A 778 14.95 45.93 -56.45
CA GLU A 778 15.47 46.15 -57.80
C GLU A 778 15.30 47.61 -58.23
N TRP A 779 16.39 48.23 -58.70
CA TRP A 779 16.34 49.59 -59.21
C TRP A 779 17.36 49.85 -60.33
N ALA A 780 16.96 50.69 -61.28
CA ALA A 780 17.73 51.00 -62.47
C ALA A 780 17.49 52.44 -62.94
N VAL A 781 18.52 53.06 -63.51
CA VAL A 781 18.40 54.30 -64.27
C VAL A 781 18.16 53.94 -65.74
N ILE A 782 17.09 54.47 -66.33
CA ILE A 782 16.66 54.11 -67.69
C ILE A 782 17.18 55.10 -68.74
N THR A 783 17.26 56.38 -68.41
CA THR A 783 17.72 57.43 -69.34
C THR A 783 19.09 57.91 -68.90
N GLY A 784 20.11 57.61 -69.70
CA GLY A 784 21.51 57.69 -69.27
C GLY A 784 22.20 59.05 -69.39
N ASP A 785 21.72 59.96 -70.24
CA ASP A 785 22.37 61.25 -70.52
C ASP A 785 21.50 62.42 -70.05
N VAL A 786 22.01 63.23 -69.11
CA VAL A 786 21.32 64.43 -68.60
C VAL A 786 22.11 65.71 -68.91
N ASP A 787 21.55 66.58 -69.76
CA ASP A 787 22.11 67.91 -70.05
C ASP A 787 21.55 68.96 -69.08
N PHE A 788 22.42 69.46 -68.20
CA PHE A 788 22.13 70.52 -67.24
C PHE A 788 22.31 71.94 -67.85
N ARG A 789 22.68 72.03 -69.13
CA ARG A 789 22.85 73.26 -69.92
C ARG A 789 23.96 74.19 -69.41
N ASN A 790 23.69 74.98 -68.36
CA ASN A 790 24.59 76.02 -67.86
C ASN A 790 24.79 75.88 -66.34
N LEU A 791 26.05 75.71 -65.92
CA LEU A 791 26.46 75.64 -64.51
C LEU A 791 27.90 76.16 -64.41
N GLY A 792 28.15 77.22 -63.63
CA GLY A 792 29.51 77.79 -63.55
C GLY A 792 29.83 78.79 -62.42
N ARG A 793 28.85 79.37 -61.72
CA ARG A 793 29.08 80.23 -60.55
C ARG A 793 28.90 79.46 -59.24
N ALA A 794 29.62 79.86 -58.18
CA ALA A 794 29.33 79.36 -56.84
C ALA A 794 27.86 79.67 -56.46
N GLY A 795 27.16 78.68 -55.89
CA GLY A 795 25.73 78.74 -55.57
C GLY A 795 24.78 78.61 -56.76
N GLU A 796 25.28 78.48 -58.00
CA GLU A 796 24.44 78.27 -59.18
C GLU A 796 23.83 76.87 -59.16
N ARG A 797 22.55 76.78 -59.55
CA ARG A 797 21.79 75.53 -59.61
C ARG A 797 21.37 75.24 -61.04
N ALA A 798 21.51 73.99 -61.45
CA ALA A 798 20.98 73.49 -62.71
C ALA A 798 20.20 72.20 -62.45
N THR A 799 19.02 72.07 -63.04
CA THR A 799 18.12 70.93 -62.83
C THR A 799 17.95 70.15 -64.12
N GLY A 800 18.07 68.83 -64.02
CA GLY A 800 17.73 67.86 -65.06
C GLY A 800 16.71 66.85 -64.53
N VAL A 801 16.01 66.16 -65.42
CA VAL A 801 15.06 65.10 -65.04
C VAL A 801 15.65 63.75 -65.43
N LEU A 802 15.69 62.84 -64.47
CA LEU A 802 16.14 61.47 -64.65
C LEU A 802 14.96 60.51 -64.61
N THR A 803 14.94 59.49 -65.47
CA THR A 803 13.91 58.44 -65.44
C THR A 803 14.47 57.18 -64.79
N MET A 804 13.86 56.74 -63.68
CA MET A 804 14.32 55.63 -62.85
C MET A 804 13.22 54.57 -62.67
N ARG A 805 13.59 53.30 -62.54
CA ARG A 805 12.72 52.23 -62.04
C ARG A 805 13.16 51.86 -60.62
N TYR A 806 12.21 51.63 -59.72
CA TYR A 806 12.46 51.23 -58.33
C TYR A 806 11.31 50.33 -57.83
N ALA A 807 11.65 49.23 -57.16
CA ALA A 807 10.69 48.22 -56.69
C ALA A 807 10.38 48.26 -55.17
N GLY A 808 10.95 49.19 -54.41
CA GLY A 808 10.69 49.35 -52.97
C GLY A 808 9.48 50.26 -52.65
N LYS A 809 9.21 50.48 -51.36
CA LYS A 809 8.15 51.40 -50.91
C LYS A 809 8.55 52.86 -51.13
N THR A 810 7.62 53.67 -51.66
CA THR A 810 7.64 55.14 -51.60
C THR A 810 7.19 55.62 -50.21
N PRO A 811 7.73 56.72 -49.65
CA PRO A 811 8.76 57.61 -50.21
C PRO A 811 10.14 56.94 -50.26
N PHE A 812 10.92 57.22 -51.30
CA PHE A 812 12.33 56.83 -51.38
C PHE A 812 13.22 58.03 -51.72
N MET A 813 14.47 57.98 -51.27
CA MET A 813 15.39 59.11 -51.32
C MET A 813 16.62 58.78 -52.18
N VAL A 814 16.89 59.62 -53.18
CA VAL A 814 18.05 59.48 -54.08
C VAL A 814 19.17 60.42 -53.62
N THR A 815 20.36 59.84 -53.49
CA THR A 815 21.61 60.48 -53.05
C THR A 815 22.66 60.46 -54.15
N LEU A 816 23.60 61.39 -54.06
CA LEU A 816 24.81 61.42 -54.88
C LEU A 816 25.95 60.75 -54.10
N ALA A 817 26.45 59.64 -54.62
CA ALA A 817 27.58 58.89 -54.06
C ALA A 817 28.93 59.31 -54.67
N ASP A 818 28.96 59.69 -55.96
CA ASP A 818 30.19 60.02 -56.67
C ASP A 818 29.97 61.06 -57.79
N VAL A 819 31.00 61.82 -58.14
CA VAL A 819 31.02 62.81 -59.24
C VAL A 819 32.36 62.75 -59.96
N SER A 820 32.33 62.60 -61.27
CA SER A 820 33.52 62.82 -62.11
C SER A 820 33.12 63.45 -63.45
N ALA A 821 33.39 64.75 -63.63
CA ALA A 821 33.21 65.45 -64.90
C ALA A 821 34.51 66.11 -65.39
N THR A 822 34.75 66.06 -66.69
CA THR A 822 35.99 66.52 -67.34
C THR A 822 35.72 67.51 -68.47
N SER A 823 36.59 68.52 -68.63
CA SER A 823 36.46 69.54 -69.69
C SER A 823 37.05 69.08 -71.03
N GLU A 824 36.35 69.34 -72.15
CA GLU A 824 36.82 68.94 -73.50
C GLU A 824 37.88 69.87 -74.13
N ILE A 825 38.10 71.08 -73.61
CA ILE A 825 39.03 72.06 -74.19
C ILE A 825 39.98 72.57 -73.09
N GLY A 826 41.28 72.34 -73.29
CA GLY A 826 42.35 72.85 -72.43
C GLY A 826 42.96 74.13 -72.97
N GLY A 827 42.97 75.19 -72.16
CA GLY A 827 44.03 76.20 -72.21
C GLY A 827 45.33 75.66 -71.62
N ASP A 828 46.29 76.53 -71.33
CA ASP A 828 47.69 76.21 -70.93
C ASP A 828 47.89 75.31 -69.69
N THR A 829 46.82 74.84 -69.05
CA THR A 829 46.82 73.98 -67.84
C THR A 829 46.24 72.57 -68.05
N GLY A 830 45.79 72.21 -69.26
CA GLY A 830 45.22 70.88 -69.56
C GLY A 830 43.77 70.67 -69.11
N PRO A 831 43.21 69.45 -69.25
CA PRO A 831 41.82 69.14 -68.91
C PRO A 831 41.58 69.19 -67.41
N VAL A 832 40.49 69.83 -66.99
CA VAL A 832 40.09 69.97 -65.58
C VAL A 832 39.08 68.88 -65.23
N GLN A 833 39.35 68.12 -64.17
CA GLN A 833 38.41 67.18 -63.57
C GLN A 833 37.70 67.83 -62.36
N LEU A 834 36.41 67.57 -62.23
CA LEU A 834 35.55 68.06 -61.15
C LEU A 834 35.05 66.88 -60.32
N GLY A 835 35.29 66.93 -59.01
CA GLY A 835 34.73 66.01 -58.02
C GLY A 835 33.65 66.64 -57.13
N ALA A 836 33.30 65.94 -56.05
CA ALA A 836 32.28 66.34 -55.08
C ALA A 836 32.61 67.63 -54.28
N GLU A 837 33.86 68.10 -54.34
CA GLU A 837 34.29 69.39 -53.81
C GLU A 837 33.85 70.60 -54.67
N ALA A 838 33.52 70.37 -55.94
CA ALA A 838 33.07 71.39 -56.88
C ALA A 838 31.55 71.36 -57.12
N ILE A 839 30.93 70.18 -57.06
CA ILE A 839 29.51 69.97 -57.35
C ILE A 839 28.85 69.17 -56.22
N GLU A 840 27.68 69.60 -55.77
CA GLU A 840 26.80 68.84 -54.88
C GLU A 840 25.44 68.58 -55.54
N MET A 841 24.74 67.56 -55.06
CA MET A 841 23.32 67.34 -55.31
C MET A 841 22.63 67.21 -53.94
N PRO A 842 21.59 68.00 -53.65
CA PRO A 842 20.79 67.80 -52.45
C PRO A 842 20.03 66.47 -52.56
N LEU A 843 19.67 65.92 -51.40
CA LEU A 843 18.83 64.73 -51.28
C LEU A 843 17.51 64.92 -52.04
N VAL A 844 17.15 64.01 -52.94
CA VAL A 844 15.90 64.08 -53.72
C VAL A 844 14.92 63.04 -53.19
N GLU A 845 13.84 63.50 -52.55
CA GLU A 845 12.74 62.66 -52.11
C GLU A 845 11.74 62.43 -53.26
N VAL A 846 11.46 61.17 -53.60
CA VAL A 846 10.58 60.79 -54.71
C VAL A 846 9.21 60.37 -54.16
N ASN A 847 8.29 61.34 -54.19
CA ASN A 847 6.96 61.23 -53.60
C ASN A 847 5.87 61.24 -54.67
N GLY A 848 5.51 60.05 -55.15
CA GLY A 848 4.40 59.85 -56.09
C GLY A 848 4.34 58.41 -56.60
N PRO A 849 3.24 58.00 -57.23
CA PRO A 849 3.20 56.75 -57.98
C PRO A 849 4.11 56.84 -59.23
N PRO A 850 4.63 55.71 -59.75
CA PRO A 850 5.32 55.70 -61.03
C PRO A 850 4.35 56.05 -62.16
N ASN A 851 4.90 56.45 -63.30
CA ASN A 851 4.16 56.65 -64.54
C ASN A 851 3.64 55.31 -65.12
N ALA A 852 2.91 55.38 -66.24
CA ALA A 852 2.27 54.21 -66.86
C ALA A 852 3.23 53.07 -67.26
N ASP A 853 4.53 53.37 -67.45
CA ASP A 853 5.58 52.40 -67.81
C ASP A 853 6.37 51.86 -66.60
N GLY A 854 5.90 52.19 -65.38
CA GLY A 854 6.54 51.79 -64.13
C GLY A 854 7.82 52.57 -63.83
N LEU A 855 7.92 53.83 -64.30
CA LEU A 855 9.09 54.69 -64.14
C LEU A 855 8.77 55.95 -63.32
N TYR A 856 9.74 56.39 -62.53
CA TYR A 856 9.71 57.62 -61.75
C TYR A 856 10.51 58.71 -62.46
N GLU A 857 9.92 59.91 -62.56
CA GLU A 857 10.63 61.12 -63.00
C GLU A 857 11.26 61.80 -61.78
N VAL A 858 12.58 61.78 -61.70
CA VAL A 858 13.37 62.24 -60.55
C VAL A 858 14.09 63.54 -60.93
N PRO A 859 13.68 64.71 -60.41
CA PRO A 859 14.30 65.99 -60.72
C PRO A 859 15.61 66.16 -59.93
N ILE A 860 16.73 65.77 -60.54
CA ILE A 860 18.06 65.94 -59.97
C ILE A 860 18.56 67.37 -60.20
N THR A 861 19.04 68.03 -59.15
CA THR A 861 19.57 69.40 -59.21
C THR A 861 21.03 69.41 -58.79
N LEU A 862 21.92 69.81 -59.70
CA LEU A 862 23.32 70.05 -59.38
C LEU A 862 23.49 71.49 -58.90
N VAL A 863 24.26 71.65 -57.83
CA VAL A 863 24.66 72.96 -57.29
C VAL A 863 26.18 73.06 -57.35
N ALA A 864 26.68 74.13 -57.95
CA ALA A 864 28.11 74.39 -57.99
C ALA A 864 28.57 75.00 -56.65
N ARG A 865 29.33 74.26 -55.85
CA ARG A 865 29.85 74.72 -54.55
C ARG A 865 30.86 75.85 -54.68
N LYS A 866 31.57 75.89 -55.79
CA LYS A 866 32.59 76.90 -56.15
C LYS A 866 32.37 77.35 -57.59
N ALA A 867 33.02 78.44 -58.00
CA ALA A 867 33.03 78.82 -59.41
C ALA A 867 33.73 77.73 -60.24
N ILE A 868 33.04 77.17 -61.23
CA ILE A 868 33.60 76.10 -62.07
C ILE A 868 34.56 76.74 -63.08
N PRO A 869 35.82 76.26 -63.20
CA PRO A 869 36.80 76.79 -64.13
C PRO A 869 36.26 76.87 -65.55
N LYS A 870 36.69 77.90 -66.29
CA LYS A 870 36.26 78.14 -67.67
C LYS A 870 37.31 78.88 -68.46
N ASP A 871 37.35 78.62 -69.76
CA ASP A 871 38.06 79.48 -70.70
C ASP A 871 37.46 80.90 -70.70
N ALA A 872 38.32 81.91 -70.71
CA ALA A 872 37.93 83.32 -70.61
C ALA A 872 37.12 83.81 -71.83
N TRP A 873 37.28 83.18 -72.99
CA TRP A 873 36.73 83.62 -74.28
C TRP A 873 35.62 82.68 -74.79
N GLN A 874 35.84 81.37 -74.73
CA GLN A 874 34.96 80.35 -75.29
C GLN A 874 34.06 79.66 -74.24
N GLY A 875 34.35 79.81 -72.95
CA GLY A 875 33.75 78.99 -71.90
C GLY A 875 34.22 77.54 -71.98
N SER A 876 33.71 76.68 -71.11
CA SER A 876 34.12 75.27 -71.08
C SER A 876 32.92 74.34 -71.01
N TYR A 877 32.91 73.32 -71.87
CA TYR A 877 31.96 72.20 -71.79
C TYR A 877 32.56 71.09 -70.93
N TYR A 878 31.76 70.59 -70.01
CA TYR A 878 32.07 69.49 -69.11
C TYR A 878 31.15 68.32 -69.44
N ALA A 879 31.74 67.15 -69.65
CA ALA A 879 31.05 65.88 -69.79
C ALA A 879 31.58 64.91 -68.73
N GLY A 880 30.71 64.09 -68.14
CA GLY A 880 31.06 63.32 -66.95
C GLY A 880 30.03 62.27 -66.57
N ARG A 881 30.18 61.73 -65.36
CA ARG A 881 29.25 60.82 -64.71
C ARG A 881 28.96 61.24 -63.27
N LEU A 882 27.72 61.04 -62.84
CA LEU A 882 27.28 61.05 -61.44
C LEU A 882 27.05 59.60 -61.01
N GLY A 883 27.62 59.18 -59.88
CA GLY A 883 27.21 57.96 -59.20
C GLY A 883 26.03 58.26 -58.29
N LEU A 884 24.86 57.70 -58.57
CA LEU A 884 23.67 57.82 -57.72
C LEU A 884 23.50 56.58 -56.85
N SER A 885 22.91 56.74 -55.66
CA SER A 885 22.55 55.65 -54.74
C SER A 885 21.21 55.95 -54.05
N ILE A 886 20.54 54.92 -53.54
CA ILE A 886 19.32 55.07 -52.74
C ILE A 886 19.70 55.14 -51.26
N GLN A 887 19.17 56.13 -50.53
CA GLN A 887 19.53 56.34 -49.13
C GLN A 887 19.15 55.13 -48.27
N GLY A 888 20.13 54.57 -47.56
CA GLY A 888 19.96 53.39 -46.72
C GLY A 888 20.08 52.06 -47.46
N LEU A 889 20.26 52.03 -48.78
CA LEU A 889 20.62 50.82 -49.53
C LEU A 889 22.14 50.79 -49.70
N SER A 890 22.81 49.75 -49.17
CA SER A 890 24.27 49.68 -49.19
C SER A 890 24.82 49.08 -50.50
N GLY A 891 25.96 49.61 -50.96
CA GLY A 891 26.78 49.02 -52.04
C GLY A 891 26.41 49.36 -53.48
N GLU A 892 25.14 49.67 -53.80
CA GLU A 892 24.73 49.95 -55.18
C GLU A 892 24.88 51.42 -55.58
N VAL A 893 25.87 51.70 -56.44
CA VAL A 893 26.02 52.99 -57.13
C VAL A 893 25.75 52.82 -58.62
N ARG A 894 24.78 53.56 -59.17
CA ARG A 894 24.43 53.53 -60.60
C ARG A 894 24.97 54.79 -61.29
N PRO A 895 25.83 54.67 -62.32
CA PRO A 895 26.38 55.82 -63.02
C PRO A 895 25.36 56.42 -64.01
N VAL A 896 25.28 57.74 -64.04
CA VAL A 896 24.48 58.54 -64.98
C VAL A 896 25.42 59.49 -65.71
N SER A 897 25.43 59.48 -67.04
CA SER A 897 26.21 60.43 -67.83
C SER A 897 25.59 61.82 -67.75
N VAL A 898 26.42 62.84 -67.63
CA VAL A 898 25.96 64.23 -67.49
C VAL A 898 26.79 65.18 -68.32
N SER A 899 26.16 66.27 -68.77
CA SER A 899 26.90 67.36 -69.42
C SER A 899 26.37 68.74 -69.04
N PHE A 900 27.26 69.74 -69.06
CA PHE A 900 26.91 71.15 -68.88
C PHE A 900 28.01 72.07 -69.39
N ARG A 901 27.69 73.36 -69.54
CA ARG A 901 28.63 74.42 -69.93
C ARG A 901 28.86 75.38 -68.77
N SER A 902 30.10 75.82 -68.57
CA SER A 902 30.45 76.98 -67.76
C SER A 902 30.64 78.19 -68.69
N PRO A 903 29.62 79.05 -68.88
CA PRO A 903 29.65 80.10 -69.90
C PRO A 903 30.48 81.33 -69.48
N THR A 904 31.04 82.01 -70.48
CA THR A 904 31.65 83.35 -70.29
C THR A 904 30.59 84.40 -69.94
N PHE A 905 31.02 85.56 -69.43
CA PHE A 905 30.11 86.68 -69.17
C PHE A 905 29.31 87.07 -70.43
N LEU A 906 29.98 87.06 -71.58
CA LEU A 906 29.39 87.43 -72.87
C LEU A 906 28.41 86.37 -73.38
N GLN A 907 28.72 85.09 -73.23
CA GLN A 907 27.77 83.98 -73.50
C GLN A 907 26.55 84.01 -72.58
N ARG A 908 26.73 84.43 -71.33
CA ARG A 908 25.69 84.37 -70.29
C ARG A 908 24.71 85.54 -70.31
N TYR A 909 25.20 86.77 -70.55
CA TYR A 909 24.39 88.00 -70.40
C TYR A 909 24.13 88.74 -71.71
N ILE A 910 24.96 88.54 -72.73
CA ILE A 910 24.93 89.35 -73.96
C ILE A 910 24.42 88.50 -75.13
N THR A 911 24.93 87.29 -75.30
CA THR A 911 24.60 86.38 -76.41
C THR A 911 23.10 86.03 -76.52
N PRO A 912 22.34 85.78 -75.43
CA PRO A 912 20.90 85.51 -75.52
C PRO A 912 20.09 86.66 -76.13
N TRP A 913 20.57 87.90 -75.96
CA TRP A 913 19.95 89.12 -76.50
C TRP A 913 20.48 89.47 -77.89
N LEU A 914 21.75 89.16 -78.18
CA LEU A 914 22.36 89.47 -79.48
C LEU A 914 21.98 88.48 -80.58
N VAL A 915 21.89 87.17 -80.30
CA VAL A 915 21.64 86.15 -81.35
C VAL A 915 20.35 86.42 -82.14
N PRO A 916 19.19 86.75 -81.52
CA PRO A 916 17.96 87.07 -82.26
C PRO A 916 18.07 88.34 -83.13
N ILE A 917 18.91 89.30 -82.72
CA ILE A 917 19.08 90.59 -83.38
C ILE A 917 20.03 90.45 -84.60
N TYR A 918 21.09 89.66 -84.49
CA TYR A 918 22.06 89.44 -85.57
C TYR A 918 21.63 88.39 -86.60
N SER A 919 20.60 87.57 -86.33
CA SER A 919 20.03 86.64 -87.31
C SER A 919 19.08 87.29 -88.34
N LEU A 920 18.88 88.62 -88.29
CA LEU A 920 17.95 89.35 -89.16
C LEU A 920 18.68 90.12 -90.29
N PRO A 921 18.25 90.03 -91.58
CA PRO A 921 19.03 90.56 -92.71
C PRO A 921 19.20 92.09 -92.82
N TRP A 922 18.66 92.88 -91.88
CA TRP A 922 18.55 94.35 -92.00
C TRP A 922 19.72 95.11 -91.33
N GLY A 923 20.72 94.39 -90.80
CA GLY A 923 21.76 94.91 -89.90
C GLY A 923 22.76 95.96 -90.45
N ILE A 924 22.71 96.31 -91.74
CA ILE A 924 23.67 97.27 -92.34
C ILE A 924 23.25 98.74 -92.09
N ILE A 925 21.96 99.03 -91.94
CA ILE A 925 21.44 100.41 -91.86
C ILE A 925 21.43 100.94 -90.42
N THR A 926 21.34 100.05 -89.41
CA THR A 926 21.30 100.42 -87.98
C THR A 926 22.67 100.49 -87.30
N TRP A 927 23.75 100.18 -88.02
CA TRP A 927 25.12 100.10 -87.48
C TRP A 927 25.57 101.39 -86.76
N PRO A 928 25.37 102.62 -87.28
CA PRO A 928 25.80 103.83 -86.56
C PRO A 928 25.05 104.02 -85.22
N LEU A 929 23.76 103.66 -85.18
CA LEU A 929 22.90 103.85 -84.00
C LEU A 929 23.17 102.79 -82.93
N THR A 930 23.40 101.54 -83.33
CA THR A 930 23.78 100.44 -82.41
C THR A 930 25.19 100.64 -81.87
N LEU A 931 26.15 101.10 -82.68
CA LEU A 931 27.50 101.45 -82.20
C LEU A 931 27.44 102.65 -81.23
N LEU A 932 26.60 103.65 -81.50
CA LEU A 932 26.39 104.79 -80.59
C LEU A 932 25.74 104.35 -79.27
N LEU A 933 24.71 103.49 -79.30
CA LEU A 933 24.09 102.94 -78.09
C LEU A 933 25.05 102.07 -77.28
N LEU A 934 25.89 101.27 -77.94
CA LEU A 934 26.89 100.42 -77.28
C LEU A 934 28.03 101.27 -76.68
N LEU A 935 28.44 102.35 -77.34
CA LEU A 935 29.36 103.36 -76.77
C LEU A 935 28.73 104.13 -75.60
N VAL A 936 27.44 104.49 -75.66
CA VAL A 936 26.71 105.10 -74.53
C VAL A 936 26.59 104.13 -73.36
N LEU A 937 26.41 102.83 -73.61
CA LEU A 937 26.43 101.78 -72.58
C LEU A 937 27.82 101.67 -71.94
N VAL A 938 28.89 101.63 -72.75
CA VAL A 938 30.29 101.62 -72.29
C VAL A 938 30.65 102.89 -71.51
N ALA A 939 30.12 104.05 -71.89
CA ALA A 939 30.29 105.30 -71.15
C ALA A 939 29.54 105.29 -69.80
N ARG A 940 28.31 104.74 -69.76
CA ARG A 940 27.52 104.65 -68.53
C ARG A 940 28.09 103.61 -67.55
N ILE A 941 28.68 102.53 -68.05
CA ILE A 941 29.36 101.50 -67.24
C ILE A 941 30.75 101.98 -66.77
N ARG A 942 31.45 102.84 -67.53
CA ARG A 942 32.67 103.51 -67.03
C ARG A 942 32.41 104.67 -66.06
N GLY A 943 31.19 105.18 -65.98
CA GLY A 943 30.81 106.30 -65.11
C GLY A 943 30.33 105.88 -63.71
N GLY A 944 30.00 104.61 -63.51
CA GLY A 944 29.72 104.03 -62.20
C GLY A 944 30.92 103.21 -61.74
N GLY A 945 31.68 103.70 -60.77
CA GLY A 945 32.63 102.86 -60.04
C GLY A 945 31.85 101.80 -59.29
N VAL A 946 31.98 100.55 -59.72
CA VAL A 946 31.51 99.39 -58.97
C VAL A 946 32.74 98.79 -58.31
N ASP A 947 32.88 99.03 -57.01
CA ASP A 947 33.76 98.24 -56.16
C ASP A 947 33.29 96.77 -56.20
N GLU A 948 34.21 95.84 -56.44
CA GLU A 948 33.93 94.39 -56.30
C GLU A 948 34.23 93.88 -54.87
N ASP A 949 34.61 94.76 -53.93
CA ASP A 949 34.93 94.43 -52.54
C ASP A 949 34.28 95.41 -51.52
N GLU A 950 32.95 95.34 -51.30
CA GLU A 950 32.37 95.57 -49.95
C GLU A 950 31.03 94.82 -49.73
N PRO A 951 30.66 94.43 -48.49
CA PRO A 951 29.56 93.50 -48.21
C PRO A 951 28.29 94.13 -47.58
N VAL A 952 27.30 93.26 -47.26
CA VAL A 952 26.07 93.51 -46.42
C VAL A 952 24.92 94.22 -47.21
N PRO A 953 23.60 93.92 -47.02
CA PRO A 953 22.92 93.18 -45.94
C PRO A 953 22.07 91.95 -46.34
N VAL A 954 21.90 91.00 -45.40
CA VAL A 954 20.70 90.14 -45.37
C VAL A 954 19.69 90.78 -44.42
N ALA A 955 18.54 91.16 -44.96
CA ALA A 955 17.50 91.86 -44.21
C ALA A 955 16.77 90.91 -43.24
N THR A 956 16.74 91.28 -41.96
CA THR A 956 15.74 90.79 -41.02
C THR A 956 14.39 91.44 -41.32
N LEU A 957 13.40 90.66 -41.73
CA LEU A 957 11.99 91.06 -41.66
C LEU A 957 11.36 90.47 -40.39
N HIS A 958 10.43 91.22 -39.81
CA HIS A 958 9.94 91.03 -38.45
C HIS A 958 8.41 91.21 -38.43
N MET A 959 7.73 90.41 -37.59
CA MET A 959 6.35 90.63 -37.10
C MET A 959 5.18 90.42 -38.10
N PRO A 960 3.92 90.16 -37.63
CA PRO A 960 3.40 90.39 -36.27
C PRO A 960 2.76 89.21 -35.50
N THR A 961 2.52 89.49 -34.22
CA THR A 961 1.93 88.68 -33.14
C THR A 961 0.51 89.15 -32.75
N ALA A 962 -0.23 88.32 -31.99
CA ALA A 962 -1.43 88.65 -31.18
C ALA A 962 -2.72 89.02 -31.97
N GLN A 963 -3.97 88.83 -31.52
CA GLN A 963 -4.62 88.30 -30.29
C GLN A 963 -6.05 87.76 -30.72
N ASP A 964 -6.97 87.16 -29.96
CA ASP A 964 -7.17 86.98 -28.49
C ASP A 964 -8.07 85.74 -28.15
N LEU A 965 -8.50 85.64 -26.89
CA LEU A 965 -9.37 84.66 -26.18
C LEU A 965 -10.91 84.89 -26.39
N PRO A 966 -11.89 84.00 -25.99
CA PRO A 966 -12.00 83.40 -24.64
C PRO A 966 -12.74 82.05 -24.35
N ALA A 967 -12.32 81.44 -23.22
CA ALA A 967 -13.08 80.78 -22.10
C ALA A 967 -13.93 79.48 -22.21
N ALA A 968 -13.39 78.39 -21.61
CA ALA A 968 -13.92 77.56 -20.46
C ALA A 968 -15.32 76.87 -20.50
N PRO A 969 -15.57 75.74 -19.76
CA PRO A 969 -14.86 75.21 -18.57
C PRO A 969 -14.54 73.68 -18.54
N ALA A 970 -14.12 73.18 -17.36
CA ALA A 970 -13.57 71.84 -17.01
C ALA A 970 -14.62 70.68 -16.98
N ILE A 971 -14.33 69.38 -16.73
CA ILE A 971 -13.65 68.72 -15.58
C ILE A 971 -13.12 67.29 -15.97
N GLU A 972 -12.03 66.83 -15.31
CA GLU A 972 -11.46 65.47 -14.99
C GLU A 972 -11.97 64.19 -15.76
N VAL A 973 -11.17 63.12 -16.00
CA VAL A 973 -10.37 62.29 -15.06
C VAL A 973 -9.12 61.63 -15.74
N SER A 974 -8.14 61.23 -14.91
CA SER A 974 -6.84 60.54 -15.14
C SER A 974 -6.98 59.02 -15.46
N PRO A 975 -5.93 58.13 -15.51
CA PRO A 975 -4.46 58.30 -15.35
C PRO A 975 -3.53 57.47 -16.30
N ALA A 976 -2.21 57.51 -15.99
CA ALA A 976 -1.14 56.54 -16.31
C ALA A 976 -0.61 56.47 -17.77
N ALA A 977 0.67 56.83 -18.01
CA ALA A 977 1.88 55.95 -18.06
C ALA A 977 2.13 55.36 -19.48
N LEU A 978 3.32 55.01 -19.96
CA LEU A 978 4.63 54.76 -19.33
C LEU A 978 5.80 55.12 -20.30
N ALA A 979 7.02 54.80 -19.87
CA ALA A 979 8.32 55.21 -20.41
C ALA A 979 8.74 54.69 -21.81
N THR A 980 9.79 55.35 -22.31
CA THR A 980 10.86 54.92 -23.26
C THR A 980 12.09 55.77 -22.86
N GLU A 981 13.37 55.41 -22.95
CA GLU A 981 14.20 54.35 -23.58
C GLU A 981 15.55 54.34 -22.79
N SER A 982 16.57 53.46 -22.96
CA SER A 982 16.76 52.10 -23.52
C SER A 982 18.19 51.61 -23.15
N ALA A 983 18.72 50.57 -23.83
CA ALA A 983 20.10 50.07 -23.81
C ALA A 983 20.59 49.31 -22.54
N GLY A 984 21.39 48.25 -22.66
CA GLY A 984 21.86 47.56 -23.86
C GLY A 984 22.89 46.48 -23.52
N GLY A 985 22.86 45.34 -24.21
CA GLY A 985 23.75 44.21 -23.91
C GLY A 985 25.10 44.26 -24.63
N SER A 986 26.08 43.53 -24.10
CA SER A 986 27.12 42.87 -24.91
C SER A 986 27.57 41.58 -24.20
N LYS A 987 27.93 40.57 -24.99
CA LYS A 987 28.13 39.18 -24.55
C LYS A 987 29.35 38.61 -25.27
N TRP A 988 30.26 37.91 -24.58
CA TRP A 988 31.37 37.16 -25.21
C TRP A 988 31.72 35.92 -24.36
N GLY A 989 31.64 34.72 -24.98
CA GLY A 989 32.17 33.43 -24.48
C GLY A 989 31.42 32.78 -23.29
N GLY A 990 31.25 31.45 -23.22
CA GLY A 990 31.55 30.38 -24.19
C GLY A 990 31.95 29.06 -23.50
N GLY A 991 31.19 27.98 -23.70
CA GLY A 991 31.35 26.67 -23.02
C GLY A 991 30.31 26.49 -21.91
N ASP A 992 29.23 25.68 -21.97
CA ASP A 992 28.83 24.51 -22.78
C ASP A 992 29.21 23.13 -22.17
N TRP A 993 28.23 22.22 -22.13
CA TRP A 993 28.21 20.80 -21.67
C TRP A 993 28.22 20.43 -20.16
N GLY A 994 27.16 19.72 -19.69
CA GLY A 994 27.38 18.42 -19.03
C GLY A 994 26.74 18.04 -17.66
N ASN A 995 25.40 17.94 -17.57
CA ASN A 995 24.58 16.93 -16.84
C ASN A 995 24.95 16.31 -15.45
N VAL A 996 24.02 16.54 -14.49
CA VAL A 996 23.30 15.60 -13.56
C VAL A 996 24.05 14.61 -12.60
N TRP A 997 23.54 14.58 -11.35
CA TRP A 997 23.64 13.60 -10.22
C TRP A 997 24.43 14.03 -8.96
N ASP A 998 23.63 14.26 -7.90
CA ASP A 998 23.79 14.05 -6.46
C ASP A 998 24.80 14.77 -5.54
N SER A 999 24.20 15.13 -4.39
CA SER A 999 24.68 15.55 -3.07
C SER A 999 25.70 14.57 -2.41
N ALA A 1000 26.46 14.92 -1.37
CA ALA A 1000 26.26 15.94 -0.31
C ALA A 1000 27.59 16.57 0.19
N PRO A 1001 27.57 17.65 1.03
CA PRO A 1001 28.73 18.54 1.25
C PRO A 1001 29.36 18.52 2.67
N VAL A 1002 30.63 18.98 2.81
CA VAL A 1002 31.24 19.40 4.10
C VAL A 1002 32.28 20.56 3.96
N GLY A 1003 32.03 21.69 4.65
CA GLY A 1003 33.03 22.61 5.26
C GLY A 1003 33.86 23.58 4.37
N PRO A 1004 34.72 24.47 4.97
CA PRO A 1004 34.96 24.73 6.41
C PRO A 1004 35.17 26.23 6.85
N ALA A 1005 35.65 26.40 8.11
CA ALA A 1005 36.32 27.56 8.78
C ALA A 1005 35.44 28.62 9.53
N ALA A 1006 35.85 29.29 10.64
CA ALA A 1006 36.96 29.08 11.62
C ALA A 1006 36.82 29.92 12.95
N SER A 1007 37.84 29.82 13.83
CA SER A 1007 38.15 30.31 15.21
C SER A 1007 38.17 31.85 15.49
N PRO A 1008 38.28 32.37 16.77
CA PRO A 1008 38.91 31.76 17.98
C PRO A 1008 38.29 31.96 19.41
N GLU A 1009 39.00 31.38 20.39
CA GLU A 1009 38.89 31.27 21.88
C GLU A 1009 38.93 32.59 22.71
N PRO A 1010 38.79 32.66 24.09
CA PRO A 1010 39.07 31.61 25.12
C PRO A 1010 38.28 31.55 26.48
N VAL A 1011 38.54 30.48 27.29
CA VAL A 1011 38.50 30.36 28.80
C VAL A 1011 37.10 30.41 29.51
N ASN A 1012 36.69 29.59 30.51
CA ASN A 1012 37.23 28.47 31.32
C ASN A 1012 36.07 27.66 31.98
N GLY A 1013 36.28 26.40 32.45
CA GLY A 1013 35.47 25.85 33.57
C GLY A 1013 35.12 24.34 33.67
N ASN A 1014 36.06 23.49 34.14
CA ASN A 1014 35.93 22.21 34.90
C ASN A 1014 34.68 21.30 34.86
N GLY A 1015 34.90 19.97 34.79
CA GLY A 1015 34.02 18.99 35.46
C GLY A 1015 34.12 17.50 35.04
N ASN A 1016 34.89 16.69 35.79
CA ASN A 1016 35.04 15.23 35.64
C ASN A 1016 33.75 14.38 35.53
N GLY A 1017 33.86 13.23 34.83
CA GLY A 1017 33.48 11.94 35.41
C GLY A 1017 32.33 11.15 34.78
N SER A 1018 32.65 10.17 33.92
CA SER A 1018 31.83 8.96 33.74
C SER A 1018 32.06 8.03 34.93
N PRO A 1019 31.04 7.29 35.43
CA PRO A 1019 31.00 5.85 35.10
C PRO A 1019 29.58 5.20 35.06
N TRP A 1020 29.57 3.91 34.68
CA TRP A 1020 28.52 2.88 34.84
C TRP A 1020 27.44 2.73 33.76
N ALA A 1021 27.70 1.75 32.89
CA ALA A 1021 26.68 0.89 32.32
C ALA A 1021 26.55 -0.40 33.16
N SER A 1022 25.31 -0.86 33.39
CA SER A 1022 24.86 -2.22 33.73
C SER A 1022 23.36 -2.15 34.05
N GLY A 1023 22.47 -3.05 33.63
CA GLY A 1023 22.63 -4.26 32.85
C GLY A 1023 21.69 -5.35 33.39
N TRP A 1024 20.80 -5.85 32.53
CA TRP A 1024 20.11 -7.16 32.55
C TRP A 1024 19.68 -7.44 31.10
#